data_AF-A0A0A1XN66-F1
#
_entry.id   AF-A0A0A1XN66-F1
#
_cell.length_a   1.000
_cell.length_b   1.000
_cell.length_c   1.000
_cell.angle_alpha   90.00
_cell.angle_beta   90.00
_cell.angle_gamma   90.00
#
_symmetry.space_group_name_H-M   'P 1'
#
loop_
_entity.id
_entity.type
_entity.pdbx_description
1 polymer ?
#
loop_
_entity_poly.entity_id
_entity_poly.type
_entity_poly.pdbx_seq_one_letter_code
_entity_poly.pdbx_strand_id
1 'polypeptide(L)'
;MVSKILMLLLLTSYTNLGLCVEVHFESAESGFFLKHTRQPPIAPEISIKSLNATSSKSHIHDSVLSIDRFTVVQTTQPVSIRASYGPFSTKQTVPARYIVPDVLDNQNSNLNNTTAALIELQQTNMHLDISAHLIKPTVSRDSPVLRVLFHAGTDPGGHLQRQRICVLLHISLGNQIPLKGRCMPEGEDNVCVAEVIIPSVWWPGYPLVTGSSRTSQKLPHRVMQASYSVFEPSPRNSEQCEPKVQIQPLTIFAHIPLVAASVQFKEIRIDEQLTLLLPQNTLYPMSKIYVPVIFHQTQDIAISSFTIRARVKAGIKILGATTSTDFWSISIEKENPKHTTARVTAYKKETEVSAEIINDMKNTSIDTSSVEVFSWLLELGDGVVDILDGGKIVWYVSYVNKPDKSKNQISSSTVADESKKRLTTKLEINKDDIQAVLPMAKNWELINTAVLTGRQVAQAMKVFIVSQAGKVADVTLQSSCYAEDESVIKVSSSCSSVYVDGSEIRGSSNASVVVKYGSYSGLAKFTVWMPEFPLEVYVSDFRLSQIKGWKVVDDSNIFPSKQNLHRKKRSTGWNQYKNDAGVDKVICKARYQQSPIEVFARFLAIDQNSGRISYFISRRTGLRVTDLVQPLLRISDPKIATLKGRILQGKSMGRTDIQVLSPITGRVIGTKEIRVGSDKVSLRRLIVRVISGLQLTISPDSTIDNGYTAETSVTNKLTAQYQEGLLDIDLEFSDGSKTPLRFEILLLRLYIFFIKKKYFIFNVLLNKCRYNFMYS
;
A
#
# COMPACT_ATOMS: atom_id res chain seq x y z
N MET A 1 7.57 15.00 -62.16
CA MET A 1 7.85 15.55 -60.82
C MET A 1 6.60 15.39 -59.92
N VAL A 2 6.10 14.22 -59.54
CA VAL A 2 6.74 12.95 -59.11
C VAL A 2 7.82 13.13 -58.03
N SER A 3 8.31 14.36 -57.80
CA SER A 3 9.36 14.66 -56.82
C SER A 3 8.85 15.14 -55.47
N LYS A 4 7.53 15.36 -55.31
CA LYS A 4 6.86 15.39 -53.99
C LYS A 4 6.05 14.12 -53.70
N ILE A 5 6.11 13.14 -54.60
CA ILE A 5 5.60 11.77 -54.38
C ILE A 5 6.62 10.92 -53.61
N LEU A 6 7.87 11.38 -53.44
CA LEU A 6 8.96 10.63 -52.78
C LEU A 6 9.54 11.31 -51.54
N MET A 7 9.22 12.58 -51.28
CA MET A 7 9.63 13.23 -50.03
C MET A 7 8.63 12.81 -48.95
N LEU A 8 8.91 11.65 -48.39
CA LEU A 8 8.58 11.28 -47.03
C LEU A 8 7.09 10.93 -46.82
N LEU A 9 6.59 9.70 -46.98
CA LEU A 9 7.21 8.42 -46.62
C LEU A 9 7.94 8.41 -45.27
N LEU A 10 7.78 9.46 -44.46
CA LEU A 10 8.54 9.70 -43.21
C LEU A 10 7.67 10.37 -42.15
N LEU A 11 6.38 10.03 -42.20
CA LEU A 11 5.52 9.86 -41.03
C LEU A 11 4.93 8.44 -41.01
N THR A 12 5.64 7.47 -41.60
CA THR A 12 5.39 6.04 -41.36
C THR A 12 5.83 5.70 -39.95
N SER A 13 4.90 5.84 -39.01
CA SER A 13 4.72 5.05 -37.77
C SER A 13 4.16 5.93 -36.66
N TYR A 14 2.90 6.37 -36.79
CA TYR A 14 2.18 6.88 -35.62
C TYR A 14 0.90 6.09 -35.42
N THR A 15 1.06 5.12 -34.51
CA THR A 15 0.12 4.62 -33.50
C THR A 15 -1.27 4.17 -33.97
N ASN A 16 -1.49 2.86 -33.85
CA ASN A 16 -2.78 2.22 -33.64
C ASN A 16 -3.68 3.11 -32.77
N LEU A 17 -4.65 3.79 -33.37
CA LEU A 17 -5.73 4.49 -32.65
C LEU A 17 -7.01 3.75 -33.01
N GLY A 18 -7.41 2.84 -32.12
CA GLY A 18 -8.69 2.17 -32.21
C GLY A 18 -9.78 2.96 -31.50
N LEU A 19 -10.98 2.87 -32.06
CA LEU A 19 -12.25 2.77 -31.33
C LEU A 19 -12.87 4.05 -30.72
N CYS A 20 -14.14 3.86 -30.32
CA CYS A 20 -14.90 4.69 -29.37
C CYS A 20 -14.05 5.14 -28.16
N VAL A 21 -14.54 6.06 -27.32
CA VAL A 21 -13.78 6.62 -26.18
C VAL A 21 -12.94 5.54 -25.51
N GLU A 22 -11.62 5.67 -25.67
CA GLU A 22 -10.66 4.72 -25.13
C GLU A 22 -10.07 5.35 -23.89
N VAL A 23 -10.50 4.84 -22.73
CA VAL A 23 -9.92 5.17 -21.44
C VAL A 23 -8.88 4.10 -21.10
N HIS A 24 -7.64 4.53 -20.94
CA HIS A 24 -6.51 3.65 -20.61
C HIS A 24 -5.55 4.35 -19.63
N PHE A 25 -4.80 3.53 -18.90
CA PHE A 25 -3.66 4.02 -18.12
C PHE A 25 -2.51 4.38 -19.05
N GLU A 26 -1.75 5.42 -18.72
CA GLU A 26 -0.55 5.76 -19.48
C GLU A 26 0.51 4.64 -19.43
N SER A 27 0.56 3.91 -18.31
CA SER A 27 1.26 2.62 -18.21
C SER A 27 0.25 1.52 -17.86
N ALA A 28 0.19 0.47 -18.68
CA ALA A 28 -0.76 -0.63 -18.53
C ALA A 28 -0.57 -1.44 -17.24
N GLU A 29 0.56 -1.27 -16.54
CA GLU A 29 0.87 -1.94 -15.27
C GLU A 29 0.45 -1.11 -14.04
N SER A 30 0.04 0.15 -14.23
CA SER A 30 -0.33 1.05 -13.13
C SER A 30 -1.66 0.70 -12.46
N GLY A 31 -2.57 0.02 -13.17
CA GLY A 31 -3.93 -0.19 -12.72
C GLY A 31 -4.73 -1.09 -13.66
N PHE A 32 -5.95 -1.42 -13.24
CA PHE A 32 -6.87 -2.23 -14.02
C PHE A 32 -8.26 -1.62 -14.09
N PHE A 33 -8.85 -1.58 -15.29
CA PHE A 33 -10.26 -1.30 -15.44
C PHE A 33 -11.09 -2.52 -15.05
N LEU A 34 -12.23 -2.30 -14.45
CA LEU A 34 -13.12 -3.36 -14.02
C LEU A 34 -14.00 -3.80 -15.19
N LYS A 35 -14.43 -5.05 -15.14
CA LYS A 35 -15.43 -5.57 -16.08
C LYS A 35 -16.72 -4.77 -15.93
N HIS A 36 -16.98 -3.92 -16.91
CA HIS A 36 -18.24 -3.21 -17.04
C HIS A 36 -19.38 -4.21 -17.18
N THR A 37 -20.37 -4.16 -16.29
CA THR A 37 -21.74 -4.44 -16.69
C THR A 37 -22.14 -3.34 -17.67
N ARG A 38 -21.76 -3.47 -18.95
CA ARG A 38 -22.14 -2.48 -19.97
C ARG A 38 -23.68 -2.45 -20.00
N GLN A 39 -24.28 -1.38 -19.49
CA GLN A 39 -25.52 -0.91 -20.08
C GLN A 39 -25.20 -0.56 -21.54
N PRO A 40 -26.05 -0.95 -22.51
CA PRO A 40 -25.85 -0.59 -23.90
C PRO A 40 -25.66 0.93 -24.00
N PRO A 41 -24.85 1.45 -24.96
CA PRO A 41 -24.75 2.87 -25.17
C PRO A 41 -26.16 3.40 -25.38
N ILE A 42 -26.64 4.20 -24.43
CA ILE A 42 -27.91 4.90 -24.54
C ILE A 42 -27.70 5.87 -25.70
N ALA A 43 -28.16 5.48 -26.89
CA ALA A 43 -28.38 6.44 -27.93
C ALA A 43 -29.55 7.31 -27.45
N PRO A 44 -29.45 8.65 -27.52
CA PRO A 44 -30.61 9.48 -27.29
C PRO A 44 -31.66 9.13 -28.35
N GLU A 45 -32.75 8.49 -27.92
CA GLU A 45 -33.94 8.36 -28.75
C GLU A 45 -34.53 9.75 -28.92
N ILE A 46 -34.35 10.34 -30.11
CA ILE A 46 -35.16 11.48 -30.52
C ILE A 46 -36.53 10.92 -30.90
N SER A 47 -37.39 10.70 -29.91
CA SER A 47 -38.81 10.53 -30.15
C SER A 47 -39.40 11.91 -30.43
N ILE A 48 -39.82 12.14 -31.68
CA ILE A 48 -40.65 13.29 -32.04
C ILE A 48 -42.01 13.07 -31.37
N LYS A 49 -42.21 13.61 -30.17
CA LYS A 49 -43.53 13.72 -29.54
C LYS A 49 -43.98 15.19 -29.55
N SER A 50 -45.22 15.37 -29.99
CA SER A 50 -45.92 16.63 -30.10
C SER A 50 -45.93 17.42 -28.80
N LEU A 51 -45.86 18.75 -28.95
CA LEU A 51 -45.95 19.72 -27.87
C LEU A 51 -47.15 19.43 -26.94
N ASN A 52 -46.86 19.20 -25.66
CA ASN A 52 -47.59 19.67 -24.47
C ASN A 52 -47.26 18.78 -23.27
N ALA A 53 -46.30 19.18 -22.43
CA ALA A 53 -46.35 19.03 -20.97
C ALA A 53 -45.06 19.56 -20.32
N THR A 54 -45.24 19.98 -19.07
CA THR A 54 -44.39 20.75 -18.17
C THR A 54 -43.00 20.18 -17.89
N SER A 55 -42.08 21.12 -17.65
CA SER A 55 -40.68 20.94 -17.29
C SER A 55 -40.45 20.03 -16.08
N SER A 56 -39.65 18.98 -16.26
CA SER A 56 -38.90 18.36 -15.17
C SER A 56 -37.52 17.93 -15.65
N LYS A 57 -36.53 18.10 -14.77
CA LYS A 57 -35.08 18.01 -14.96
C LYS A 57 -34.66 16.71 -15.68
N SER A 58 -34.14 16.79 -16.91
CA SER A 58 -33.61 15.62 -17.63
C SER A 58 -32.42 15.89 -18.58
N HIS A 59 -31.69 17.01 -18.41
CA HIS A 59 -30.63 17.42 -19.35
C HIS A 59 -29.19 16.97 -19.02
N ILE A 60 -28.94 16.19 -17.98
CA ILE A 60 -27.55 15.87 -17.55
C ILE A 60 -26.97 14.61 -18.23
N HIS A 61 -27.80 13.73 -18.82
CA HIS A 61 -27.31 12.45 -19.38
C HIS A 61 -26.89 12.50 -20.85
N ASP A 62 -27.04 13.63 -21.54
CA ASP A 62 -26.87 13.72 -23.00
C ASP A 62 -25.42 13.93 -23.47
N SER A 63 -24.46 14.08 -22.55
CA SER A 63 -23.06 14.40 -22.84
C SER A 63 -22.04 13.32 -22.42
N VAL A 64 -22.45 12.29 -21.66
CA VAL A 64 -21.52 11.27 -21.14
C VAL A 64 -21.32 10.16 -22.17
N LEU A 65 -20.08 9.92 -22.57
CA LEU A 65 -19.72 8.88 -23.55
C LEU A 65 -19.28 7.56 -22.91
N SER A 66 -18.60 7.61 -21.77
CA SER A 66 -18.22 6.40 -21.02
C SER A 66 -18.12 6.68 -19.53
N ILE A 67 -18.45 5.65 -18.74
CA ILE A 67 -18.22 5.62 -17.30
C ILE A 67 -17.41 4.37 -17.04
N ASP A 68 -16.14 4.58 -16.70
CA ASP A 68 -15.15 3.54 -16.54
C ASP A 68 -14.72 3.38 -15.09
N ARG A 69 -15.04 2.23 -14.47
CA ARG A 69 -14.57 1.93 -13.10
C ARG A 69 -13.22 1.25 -13.13
N PHE A 70 -12.29 1.63 -12.26
CA PHE A 70 -10.93 1.10 -12.24
C PHE A 70 -10.33 1.08 -10.84
N THR A 71 -9.25 0.32 -10.69
CA THR A 71 -8.42 0.26 -9.48
C THR A 71 -6.96 0.53 -9.82
N VAL A 72 -6.21 1.11 -8.89
CA VAL A 72 -4.78 1.41 -9.04
C VAL A 72 -3.95 0.42 -8.22
N VAL A 73 -2.91 -0.15 -8.83
CA VAL A 73 -2.05 -1.18 -8.19
C VAL A 73 -1.04 -0.55 -7.23
N GLN A 74 -0.37 0.53 -7.66
CA GLN A 74 0.58 1.26 -6.82
C GLN A 74 0.00 2.63 -6.47
N THR A 75 -0.41 2.80 -5.22
CA THR A 75 -1.01 4.06 -4.72
C THR A 75 0.02 5.08 -4.27
N THR A 76 1.31 4.72 -4.30
CA THR A 76 2.41 5.54 -3.79
C THR A 76 3.07 6.42 -4.83
N GLN A 77 2.59 6.39 -6.07
CA GLN A 77 2.96 7.33 -7.14
C GLN A 77 1.68 7.80 -7.84
N PRO A 78 1.63 9.08 -8.28
CA PRO A 78 0.49 9.57 -9.03
C PRO A 78 0.38 8.82 -10.37
N VAL A 79 -0.78 8.22 -10.59
CA VAL A 79 -1.07 7.48 -11.83
C VAL A 79 -1.92 8.36 -12.73
N SER A 80 -1.62 8.36 -14.03
CA SER A 80 -2.38 9.17 -14.99
C SER A 80 -3.22 8.32 -15.93
N ILE A 81 -4.42 8.83 -16.21
CA ILE A 81 -5.41 8.21 -17.09
C ILE A 81 -5.61 9.13 -18.28
N ARG A 82 -5.61 8.52 -19.45
CA ARG A 82 -5.84 9.20 -20.72
C ARG A 82 -7.14 8.70 -21.31
N ALA A 83 -8.01 9.63 -21.67
CA ALA A 83 -9.17 9.37 -22.49
C ALA A 83 -8.90 9.95 -23.88
N SER A 84 -9.03 9.11 -24.91
CA SER A 84 -8.83 9.51 -26.31
C SER A 84 -10.05 9.20 -27.17
N TYR A 85 -10.39 10.14 -28.05
CA TYR A 85 -11.43 10.00 -29.06
C TYR A 85 -10.99 10.63 -30.39
N GLY A 86 -10.49 9.82 -31.31
CA GLY A 86 -9.92 10.33 -32.56
C GLY A 86 -8.74 11.29 -32.30
N PRO A 87 -8.76 12.53 -32.82
CA PRO A 87 -7.72 13.52 -32.55
C PRO A 87 -7.81 14.17 -31.16
N PHE A 88 -8.94 14.03 -30.45
CA PHE A 88 -9.10 14.59 -29.12
C PHE A 88 -8.51 13.65 -28.07
N SER A 89 -7.73 14.21 -27.15
CA SER A 89 -7.21 13.48 -25.99
C SER A 89 -7.24 14.40 -24.79
N THR A 90 -7.66 13.87 -23.65
CA THR A 90 -7.57 14.54 -22.37
C THR A 90 -6.91 13.60 -21.35
N LYS A 91 -6.28 14.18 -20.34
CA LYS A 91 -5.50 13.47 -19.34
C LYS A 91 -5.88 13.98 -17.96
N GLN A 92 -6.03 13.07 -17.01
CA GLN A 92 -6.23 13.40 -15.62
C GLN A 92 -5.38 12.49 -14.74
N THR A 93 -4.89 13.04 -13.63
CA THR A 93 -4.07 12.31 -12.66
C THR A 93 -4.96 11.84 -11.52
N VAL A 94 -4.84 10.56 -11.16
CA VAL A 94 -5.39 9.99 -9.94
C VAL A 94 -4.46 10.38 -8.80
N PRO A 95 -4.95 11.10 -7.78
CA PRO A 95 -4.16 11.42 -6.61
C PRO A 95 -3.68 10.13 -5.94
N ALA A 96 -2.42 10.10 -5.52
CA ALA A 96 -1.94 9.05 -4.63
C ALA A 96 -2.82 9.05 -3.36
N ARG A 97 -3.14 7.89 -2.80
CA ARG A 97 -3.99 7.76 -1.58
C ARG A 97 -3.39 8.53 -0.39
N TYR A 98 -2.07 8.73 -0.44
CA TYR A 98 -1.27 9.53 0.47
C TYR A 98 -1.15 10.99 -0.03
N ILE A 99 -2.10 11.56 -0.78
CA ILE A 99 -2.10 12.99 -1.18
C ILE A 99 -3.55 13.47 -1.33
N VAL A 100 -4.49 12.93 -0.55
CA VAL A 100 -5.89 13.37 -0.58
C VAL A 100 -6.17 14.21 0.68
N PRO A 101 -6.58 15.48 0.54
CA PRO A 101 -7.00 16.27 1.67
C PRO A 101 -8.34 15.72 2.16
N ASP A 102 -8.44 15.39 3.45
CA ASP A 102 -9.74 15.35 4.10
C ASP A 102 -10.29 16.78 4.07
N VAL A 103 -11.30 17.00 3.23
CA VAL A 103 -12.09 18.23 3.28
C VAL A 103 -12.84 18.19 4.60
N LEU A 104 -12.32 18.89 5.59
CA LEU A 104 -13.04 19.25 6.80
C LEU A 104 -14.31 20.01 6.40
N ASP A 105 -15.45 19.35 6.56
CA ASP A 105 -16.74 20.03 6.67
C ASP A 105 -16.71 20.91 7.92
N ASN A 106 -16.49 22.22 7.76
CA ASN A 106 -17.23 23.19 8.57
C ASN A 106 -17.26 24.62 8.00
N GLN A 107 -18.37 25.27 8.31
CA GLN A 107 -18.88 26.48 7.70
C GLN A 107 -18.16 27.79 8.11
N ASN A 108 -18.29 28.77 7.21
CA ASN A 108 -18.28 30.23 7.39
C ASN A 108 -16.96 30.93 7.77
N SER A 109 -16.35 31.62 6.80
CA SER A 109 -16.59 33.06 6.58
C SER A 109 -15.49 33.70 5.70
N ASN A 110 -15.95 34.41 4.66
CA ASN A 110 -15.32 35.52 3.93
C ASN A 110 -13.79 35.70 4.05
N LEU A 111 -13.01 35.19 3.10
CA LEU A 111 -11.77 35.86 2.67
C LEU A 111 -11.56 35.70 1.16
N ASN A 112 -11.73 36.82 0.47
CA ASN A 112 -11.41 36.99 -0.95
C ASN A 112 -9.88 37.05 -1.07
N ASN A 113 -9.24 35.95 -1.50
CA ASN A 113 -7.93 35.94 -2.17
C ASN A 113 -7.71 34.56 -2.80
N THR A 114 -8.15 34.40 -4.05
CA THR A 114 -8.16 33.14 -4.81
C THR A 114 -6.76 32.60 -5.14
N THR A 115 -5.70 33.38 -4.96
CA THR A 115 -4.31 32.94 -5.15
C THR A 115 -3.66 32.38 -3.88
N ALA A 116 -4.10 32.80 -2.68
CA ALA A 116 -3.59 32.26 -1.42
C ALA A 116 -4.20 30.87 -1.12
N ALA A 117 -5.50 30.70 -1.37
CA ALA A 117 -6.18 29.42 -1.17
C ALA A 117 -5.65 28.30 -2.10
N LEU A 118 -5.18 28.62 -3.30
CA LEU A 118 -4.57 27.63 -4.21
C LEU A 118 -3.16 27.21 -3.78
N ILE A 119 -2.41 28.10 -3.13
CA ILE A 119 -1.10 27.79 -2.55
C ILE A 119 -1.27 27.02 -1.23
N GLU A 120 -2.29 27.32 -0.44
CA GLU A 120 -2.62 26.65 0.82
C GLU A 120 -3.22 25.24 0.58
N LEU A 121 -3.99 25.05 -0.50
CA LEU A 121 -4.42 23.72 -0.99
C LEU A 121 -3.28 22.90 -1.61
N GLN A 122 -2.17 23.52 -2.03
CA GLN A 122 -0.96 22.80 -2.43
C GLN A 122 -0.10 22.39 -1.24
N GLN A 123 -0.13 23.12 -0.12
CA GLN A 123 0.68 22.84 1.07
C GLN A 123 0.03 21.86 2.06
N THR A 124 -1.29 21.74 2.07
CA THR A 124 -2.03 20.79 2.93
C THR A 124 -2.05 19.35 2.38
N ASN A 125 -1.48 19.14 1.19
CA ASN A 125 -1.53 17.88 0.44
C ASN A 125 -0.18 17.14 0.39
N MET A 126 0.61 17.23 1.46
CA MET A 126 1.81 16.41 1.61
C MET A 126 1.57 15.33 2.67
N HIS A 127 0.89 14.24 2.33
CA HIS A 127 0.97 13.08 3.20
C HIS A 127 2.37 12.50 3.03
N LEU A 128 3.13 12.55 4.09
CA LEU A 128 4.47 11.95 4.13
C LEU A 128 4.31 10.42 4.09
N ASP A 129 5.07 9.76 3.23
CA ASP A 129 5.11 8.28 3.16
C ASP A 129 5.92 7.74 4.35
N ILE A 130 5.34 7.73 5.54
CA ILE A 130 6.00 7.27 6.76
C ILE A 130 5.45 5.92 7.16
N SER A 131 6.37 4.98 7.35
CA SER A 131 6.08 3.62 7.79
C SER A 131 6.66 3.37 9.18
N ALA A 132 5.89 2.70 10.04
CA ALA A 132 6.23 2.42 11.42
C ALA A 132 6.34 0.91 11.66
N HIS A 133 7.48 0.45 12.18
CA HIS A 133 7.80 -0.96 12.35
C HIS A 133 8.17 -1.26 13.80
N LEU A 134 7.41 -2.15 14.44
CA LEU A 134 7.73 -2.64 15.77
C LEU A 134 8.95 -3.54 15.73
N ILE A 135 9.92 -3.27 16.61
CA ILE A 135 11.11 -4.12 16.74
C ILE A 135 10.78 -5.44 17.46
N LYS A 136 9.96 -5.35 18.51
CA LYS A 136 9.43 -6.50 19.24
C LYS A 136 7.90 -6.44 19.24
N PRO A 137 7.20 -7.57 19.01
CA PRO A 137 5.74 -7.60 19.02
C PRO A 137 5.15 -7.52 20.43
N THR A 138 5.95 -7.75 21.47
CA THR A 138 5.53 -7.75 22.88
C THR A 138 6.57 -7.04 23.76
N VAL A 139 6.16 -6.56 24.93
CA VAL A 139 7.07 -5.94 25.91
C VAL A 139 6.96 -6.67 27.24
N SER A 140 8.10 -7.18 27.72
CA SER A 140 8.20 -7.90 28.98
C SER A 140 8.62 -7.00 30.13
N ARG A 141 8.23 -7.36 31.35
CA ARG A 141 8.51 -6.54 32.56
C ARG A 141 10.01 -6.39 32.86
N ASP A 142 10.81 -7.39 32.51
CA ASP A 142 12.28 -7.42 32.64
C ASP A 142 13.02 -6.62 31.56
N SER A 143 12.33 -6.26 30.47
CA SER A 143 12.83 -5.41 29.39
C SER A 143 11.78 -4.34 29.03
N PRO A 144 11.61 -3.31 29.89
CA PRO A 144 10.48 -2.38 29.84
C PRO A 144 10.60 -1.29 28.75
N VAL A 145 11.30 -1.59 27.66
CA VAL A 145 11.60 -0.63 26.60
C VAL A 145 10.90 -1.06 25.32
N LEU A 146 10.06 -0.16 24.80
CA LEU A 146 9.46 -0.30 23.48
C LEU A 146 10.24 0.55 22.47
N ARG A 147 10.56 -0.05 21.32
CA ARG A 147 11.21 0.64 20.21
C ARG A 147 10.43 0.45 18.93
N VAL A 148 10.35 1.53 18.17
CA VAL A 148 9.69 1.57 16.87
C VAL A 148 10.66 2.20 15.87
N LEU A 149 10.93 1.49 14.79
CA LEU A 149 11.67 2.00 13.65
C LEU A 149 10.69 2.74 12.73
N PHE A 150 10.98 4.01 12.46
CA PHE A 150 10.29 4.80 11.47
C PHE A 150 11.15 4.94 10.22
N HIS A 151 10.53 4.85 9.05
CA HIS A 151 11.16 5.12 7.77
C HIS A 151 10.28 6.10 7.00
N ALA A 152 10.88 7.21 6.57
CA ALA A 152 10.26 8.21 5.72
C ALA A 152 10.67 7.96 4.26
N GLY A 153 9.70 7.63 3.42
CA GLY A 153 9.89 7.39 2.00
C GLY A 153 10.37 8.65 1.28
N THR A 154 11.33 8.48 0.39
CA THR A 154 11.81 9.55 -0.48
C THR A 154 10.87 9.70 -1.69
N ASP A 155 10.31 10.89 -1.86
CA ASP A 155 9.48 11.19 -3.02
C ASP A 155 10.34 11.30 -4.29
N PRO A 156 9.95 10.67 -5.42
CA PRO A 156 10.72 10.70 -6.67
C PRO A 156 10.82 12.10 -7.31
N GLY A 157 10.08 13.08 -6.81
CA GLY A 157 10.11 14.48 -7.26
C GLY A 157 11.18 15.37 -6.60
N GLY A 158 12.01 14.85 -5.70
CA GLY A 158 13.18 15.55 -5.14
C GLY A 158 12.88 16.78 -4.25
N HIS A 159 11.65 17.26 -4.18
CA HIS A 159 11.28 18.44 -3.39
C HIS A 159 11.25 18.18 -1.87
N LEU A 160 10.96 16.96 -1.43
CA LEU A 160 10.91 16.59 -0.01
C LEU A 160 12.27 16.34 0.64
N GLN A 161 13.37 16.30 -0.12
CA GLN A 161 14.72 16.07 0.45
C GLN A 161 15.22 17.19 1.37
N ARG A 162 14.46 18.27 1.58
CA ARG A 162 14.89 19.43 2.37
C ARG A 162 14.06 19.72 3.62
N GLN A 163 12.95 19.03 3.86
CA GLN A 163 12.12 19.30 5.04
C GLN A 163 12.41 18.26 6.11
N ARG A 164 13.06 18.69 7.19
CA ARG A 164 13.24 17.85 8.38
C ARG A 164 11.86 17.59 8.99
N ILE A 165 11.61 16.37 9.43
CA ILE A 165 10.33 15.97 10.04
C ILE A 165 10.59 15.33 11.40
N CYS A 166 9.75 15.64 12.38
CA CYS A 166 9.79 15.06 13.70
C CYS A 166 8.68 14.03 13.87
N VAL A 167 9.02 12.79 14.17
CA VAL A 167 8.05 11.73 14.43
C VAL A 167 7.88 11.58 15.94
N LEU A 168 6.63 11.70 16.40
CA LEU A 168 6.25 11.54 17.79
C LEU A 168 5.47 10.22 17.94
N LEU A 169 6.05 9.27 18.68
CA LEU A 169 5.43 8.01 19.07
C LEU A 169 4.62 8.21 20.34
N HIS A 170 3.36 7.79 20.34
CA HIS A 170 2.46 7.83 21.49
C HIS A 170 2.05 6.42 21.88
N ILE A 171 2.26 6.09 23.15
CA ILE A 171 1.86 4.82 23.74
C ILE A 171 0.83 5.08 24.83
N SER A 172 -0.39 4.55 24.64
CA SER A 172 -1.48 4.69 25.61
C SER A 172 -1.92 3.33 26.17
N LEU A 173 -2.39 3.35 27.41
CA LEU A 173 -3.00 2.20 28.09
C LEU A 173 -4.27 2.68 28.81
N GLY A 174 -5.45 2.37 28.25
CA GLY A 174 -6.72 2.86 28.77
C GLY A 174 -6.79 4.40 28.80
N ASN A 175 -7.25 4.96 29.92
CA ASN A 175 -7.39 6.42 30.10
C ASN A 175 -6.16 7.10 30.72
N GLN A 176 -5.00 6.43 30.72
CA GLN A 176 -3.76 7.01 31.25
C GLN A 176 -3.15 8.01 30.27
N ILE A 177 -2.35 8.95 30.79
CA ILE A 177 -1.61 9.92 29.97
C ILE A 177 -0.68 9.15 29.02
N PRO A 178 -0.73 9.41 27.70
CA PRO A 178 0.09 8.70 26.74
C PRO A 178 1.56 9.03 26.95
N LEU A 179 2.39 7.99 26.97
CA LEU A 179 3.84 8.12 26.96
C LEU A 179 4.29 8.55 25.57
N LYS A 180 5.32 9.40 25.51
CA LYS A 180 5.81 9.98 24.27
C LYS A 180 7.27 9.62 24.04
N GLY A 181 7.57 9.12 22.85
CA GLY A 181 8.92 8.94 22.32
C GLY A 181 9.07 9.79 21.06
N ARG A 182 10.29 10.24 20.74
CA ARG A 182 10.53 11.10 19.57
C ARG A 182 11.76 10.63 18.81
N CYS A 183 11.72 10.73 17.49
CA CYS A 183 12.89 10.58 16.64
C CYS A 183 12.74 11.40 15.35
N MET A 184 13.87 11.69 14.72
CA MET A 184 13.94 12.45 13.47
C MET A 184 14.62 11.55 12.42
N PRO A 185 13.94 11.15 11.34
CA PRO A 185 14.56 10.42 10.24
C PRO A 185 15.45 11.39 9.47
N GLU A 186 16.76 11.31 9.72
CA GLU A 186 17.79 12.08 9.01
C GLU A 186 18.79 11.13 8.34
N GLY A 187 19.52 11.63 7.36
CA GLY A 187 20.54 10.87 6.62
C GLY A 187 20.03 10.29 5.30
N GLU A 188 20.89 9.51 4.63
CA GLU A 188 20.58 8.95 3.30
C GLU A 188 19.44 7.93 3.33
N ASP A 189 19.29 7.24 4.46
CA ASP A 189 18.30 6.18 4.64
C ASP A 189 16.95 6.67 5.17
N ASN A 190 16.85 7.91 5.65
CA ASN A 190 15.62 8.49 6.22
C ASN A 190 14.92 7.58 7.24
N VAL A 191 15.71 6.94 8.12
CA VAL A 191 15.23 6.07 9.20
C VAL A 191 15.57 6.62 10.58
N CYS A 192 14.72 6.34 11.57
CA CYS A 192 15.01 6.63 12.97
C CYS A 192 14.31 5.67 13.92
N VAL A 193 14.85 5.49 15.13
CA VAL A 193 14.21 4.70 16.19
C VAL A 193 13.70 5.61 17.29
N ALA A 194 12.41 5.53 17.58
CA ALA A 194 11.83 6.15 18.77
C ALA A 194 11.76 5.11 19.89
N GLU A 195 12.15 5.53 21.09
CA GLU A 195 12.15 4.69 22.28
C GLU A 195 11.20 5.25 23.35
N VAL A 196 10.44 4.36 23.99
CA VAL A 196 9.57 4.68 25.14
C VAL A 196 9.79 3.68 26.26
N ILE A 197 9.95 4.18 27.48
CA ILE A 197 10.06 3.37 28.70
C ILE A 197 8.66 3.16 29.26
N ILE A 198 8.26 1.91 29.38
CA ILE A 198 6.95 1.55 29.90
C ILE A 198 6.99 1.53 31.44
N PRO A 199 6.10 2.25 32.14
CA PRO A 199 6.04 2.27 33.60
C PRO A 199 5.79 0.88 34.20
N SER A 200 6.51 0.53 35.26
CA SER A 200 6.36 -0.75 35.96
C SER A 200 4.93 -1.03 36.45
N VAL A 201 4.18 0.01 36.82
CA VAL A 201 2.78 -0.06 37.27
C VAL A 201 1.79 -0.48 36.17
N TRP A 202 2.21 -0.48 34.90
CA TRP A 202 1.39 -0.95 33.79
C TRP A 202 1.31 -2.47 33.76
N TRP A 203 2.30 -3.19 34.27
CA TRP A 203 2.19 -4.63 34.48
C TRP A 203 1.38 -4.92 35.74
N PRO A 204 0.66 -6.05 35.78
CA PRO A 204 0.14 -6.55 37.04
C PRO A 204 1.29 -6.75 38.03
N GLY A 205 1.08 -6.32 39.29
CA GLY A 205 2.06 -6.48 40.37
C GLY A 205 2.42 -7.95 40.61
N TYR A 206 3.52 -8.20 41.31
CA TYR A 206 3.85 -9.55 41.78
C TYR A 206 2.63 -10.14 42.52
N PRO A 207 2.21 -11.38 42.24
CA PRO A 207 0.99 -11.92 42.85
C PRO A 207 1.12 -11.82 44.37
N LEU A 208 0.15 -11.15 44.99
CA LEU A 208 -0.06 -11.19 46.43
C LEU A 208 -0.30 -12.66 46.77
N VAL A 209 0.64 -13.30 47.46
CA VAL A 209 0.41 -14.63 48.03
C VAL A 209 -0.52 -14.43 49.22
N THR A 210 -1.81 -14.26 48.94
CA THR A 210 -2.86 -14.45 49.94
C THR A 210 -3.18 -15.95 49.92
N GLY A 211 -2.96 -16.61 51.05
CA GLY A 211 -3.14 -18.05 51.21
C GLY A 211 -4.56 -18.48 50.85
N SER A 212 -4.75 -18.95 49.61
CA SER A 212 -5.73 -19.98 49.24
C SER A 212 -5.55 -20.32 47.75
N SER A 213 -5.31 -21.60 47.47
CA SER A 213 -5.31 -22.25 46.15
C SER A 213 -4.23 -21.81 45.15
N ARG A 214 -3.38 -22.78 44.80
CA ARG A 214 -2.47 -22.84 43.63
C ARG A 214 -3.19 -22.78 42.27
N THR A 215 -4.30 -22.06 42.16
CA THR A 215 -4.90 -21.72 40.87
C THR A 215 -4.28 -20.44 40.40
N SER A 216 -3.34 -20.54 39.44
CA SER A 216 -2.86 -19.42 38.63
C SER A 216 -4.05 -18.69 38.02
N GLN A 217 -4.59 -17.69 38.71
CA GLN A 217 -5.59 -16.79 38.15
C GLN A 217 -4.91 -16.14 36.95
N LYS A 218 -5.36 -16.49 35.74
CA LYS A 218 -4.92 -15.88 34.49
C LYS A 218 -5.34 -14.40 34.54
N LEU A 219 -4.50 -13.54 35.11
CA LEU A 219 -4.70 -12.10 35.00
C LEU A 219 -4.75 -11.75 33.50
N PRO A 220 -5.75 -10.96 33.06
CA PRO A 220 -5.88 -10.62 31.66
C PRO A 220 -4.63 -9.87 31.19
N HIS A 221 -4.08 -10.26 30.04
CA HIS A 221 -2.98 -9.55 29.42
C HIS A 221 -3.41 -8.11 29.10
N ARG A 222 -2.71 -7.14 29.68
CA ARG A 222 -2.91 -5.72 29.36
C ARG A 222 -2.31 -5.44 27.99
N VAL A 223 -3.05 -4.74 27.14
CA VAL A 223 -2.64 -4.40 25.77
C VAL A 223 -2.54 -2.89 25.66
N MET A 224 -1.36 -2.38 25.30
CA MET A 224 -1.14 -0.97 25.01
C MET A 224 -1.40 -0.68 23.53
N GLN A 225 -1.74 0.56 23.22
CA GLN A 225 -1.95 1.03 21.86
C GLN A 225 -0.80 1.94 21.45
N ALA A 226 -0.22 1.68 20.27
CA ALA A 226 0.82 2.50 19.68
C ALA A 226 0.27 3.29 18.49
N SER A 227 0.58 4.58 18.49
CA SER A 227 0.20 5.53 17.46
C SER A 227 1.32 6.54 17.23
N TYR A 228 1.36 7.16 16.06
CA TYR A 228 2.35 8.19 15.75
C TYR A 228 1.72 9.41 15.10
N SER A 229 2.41 10.54 15.22
CA SER A 229 2.05 11.80 14.58
C SER A 229 3.32 12.49 14.10
N VAL A 230 3.20 13.28 13.04
CA VAL A 230 4.36 13.85 12.35
C VAL A 230 4.27 15.36 12.36
N PHE A 231 5.38 16.00 12.69
CA PHE A 231 5.47 17.45 12.85
C PHE A 231 6.64 18.01 12.07
N GLU A 232 6.53 19.28 11.70
CA GLU A 232 7.68 20.08 11.31
C GLU A 232 8.43 20.53 12.58
N PRO A 233 9.75 20.27 12.69
CA PRO A 233 10.54 20.68 13.84
C PRO A 233 10.75 22.19 13.86
N SER A 234 10.86 22.77 15.05
CA SER A 234 11.19 24.18 15.22
C SER A 234 12.55 24.52 14.61
N PRO A 235 12.69 25.60 13.82
CA PRO A 235 13.99 26.02 13.25
C PRO A 235 14.98 26.52 14.31
N ARG A 236 14.55 26.76 15.55
CA ARG A 236 15.42 27.22 16.65
C ARG A 236 16.11 26.06 17.40
N ASN A 237 15.44 24.91 17.51
CA ASN A 237 15.90 23.72 18.25
C ASN A 237 15.60 22.44 17.43
N SER A 238 16.08 22.37 16.19
CA SER A 238 15.79 21.24 15.29
C SER A 238 16.25 19.89 15.84
N GLU A 239 17.35 19.86 16.59
CA GLU A 239 17.93 18.65 17.20
C GLU A 239 17.05 18.04 18.29
N GLN A 240 16.17 18.82 18.92
CA GLN A 240 15.32 18.33 20.01
C GLN A 240 13.97 17.81 19.52
N CYS A 241 13.68 17.85 18.21
CA CYS A 241 12.43 17.35 17.65
C CYS A 241 11.22 17.97 18.40
N GLU A 242 11.22 19.29 18.57
CA GLU A 242 10.12 20.02 19.21
C GLU A 242 8.98 20.24 18.21
N PRO A 243 7.75 19.74 18.50
CA PRO A 243 6.63 19.82 17.57
C PRO A 243 6.12 21.25 17.45
N LYS A 244 6.11 21.80 16.23
CA LYS A 244 5.58 23.15 15.96
C LYS A 244 4.29 23.11 15.13
N VAL A 245 4.36 22.50 13.96
CA VAL A 245 3.23 22.38 13.02
C VAL A 245 2.98 20.91 12.77
N GLN A 246 1.74 20.48 12.94
CA GLN A 246 1.34 19.10 12.71
C GLN A 246 1.10 18.87 11.21
N ILE A 247 1.81 17.91 10.63
CA ILE A 247 1.70 17.54 9.21
C ILE A 247 0.76 16.34 9.06
N GLN A 248 0.92 15.33 9.91
CA GLN A 248 0.11 14.12 9.88
C GLN A 248 -0.64 13.93 11.21
N PRO A 249 -1.96 13.61 11.17
CA PRO A 249 -2.74 13.28 12.36
C PRO A 249 -2.27 12.00 13.04
N LEU A 250 -2.77 11.79 14.26
CA LEU A 250 -2.48 10.60 15.04
C LEU A 250 -2.94 9.34 14.31
N THR A 251 -1.98 8.52 13.89
CA THR A 251 -2.21 7.28 13.14
C THR A 251 -1.89 6.08 14.03
N ILE A 252 -2.89 5.24 14.29
CA ILE A 252 -2.74 4.01 15.08
C ILE A 252 -2.20 2.91 14.17
N PHE A 253 -1.16 2.19 14.60
CA PHE A 253 -0.53 1.15 13.77
C PHE A 253 -0.36 -0.20 14.48
N ALA A 254 -0.41 -0.25 15.82
CA ALA A 254 -0.25 -1.52 16.54
C ALA A 254 -0.92 -1.55 17.92
N HIS A 255 -1.24 -2.77 18.36
CA HIS A 255 -1.64 -3.12 19.72
C HIS A 255 -0.60 -4.09 20.29
N ILE A 256 0.03 -3.73 21.41
CA ILE A 256 1.18 -4.45 21.95
C ILE A 256 0.80 -5.07 23.31
N PRO A 257 0.86 -6.39 23.47
CA PRO A 257 0.60 -7.02 24.75
C PRO A 257 1.79 -6.85 25.71
N LEU A 258 1.45 -6.56 26.97
CA LEU A 258 2.37 -6.62 28.09
C LEU A 258 2.45 -8.05 28.61
N VAL A 259 3.65 -8.60 28.62
CA VAL A 259 3.92 -9.96 29.10
C VAL A 259 4.68 -9.94 30.42
N ALA A 260 4.55 -11.01 31.20
CA ALA A 260 5.35 -11.21 32.40
C ALA A 260 6.85 -11.25 32.06
N ALA A 261 7.70 -11.21 33.08
CA ALA A 261 9.13 -11.30 32.86
C ALA A 261 9.49 -12.62 32.17
N SER A 262 10.32 -12.54 31.13
CA SER A 262 10.74 -13.72 30.36
C SER A 262 11.80 -14.53 31.11
N VAL A 263 12.59 -13.85 31.94
CA VAL A 263 13.63 -14.44 32.79
C VAL A 263 13.25 -14.27 34.26
N GLN A 264 13.64 -15.24 35.09
CA GLN A 264 13.48 -15.13 36.54
C GLN A 264 14.30 -13.97 37.11
N PHE A 265 13.77 -13.30 38.13
CA PHE A 265 14.53 -12.30 38.88
C PHE A 265 15.41 -13.00 39.91
N LYS A 266 16.65 -12.52 40.05
CA LYS A 266 17.52 -12.87 41.16
C LYS A 266 17.03 -12.15 42.40
N GLU A 267 16.54 -12.92 43.38
CA GLU A 267 16.21 -12.41 44.71
C GLU A 267 17.49 -12.07 45.46
N ILE A 268 17.55 -10.84 45.96
CA ILE A 268 18.64 -10.38 46.81
C ILE A 268 18.03 -9.92 48.12
N ARG A 269 17.98 -10.84 49.08
CA ARG A 269 17.49 -10.56 50.44
C ARG A 269 18.50 -9.68 51.15
N ILE A 270 18.07 -8.49 51.52
CA ILE A 270 18.86 -7.58 52.36
C ILE A 270 18.78 -8.07 53.80
N ASP A 271 17.59 -8.51 54.21
CA ASP A 271 17.26 -9.15 55.47
C ASP A 271 15.89 -9.84 55.40
N GLU A 272 15.33 -10.22 56.55
CA GLU A 272 14.01 -10.85 56.66
C GLU A 272 12.84 -9.96 56.20
N GLN A 273 13.05 -8.65 56.06
CA GLN A 273 11.98 -7.67 55.79
C GLN A 273 12.07 -7.06 54.39
N LEU A 274 13.26 -6.97 53.78
CA LEU A 274 13.43 -6.38 52.44
C LEU A 274 14.17 -7.31 51.47
N THR A 275 13.56 -7.50 50.30
CA THR A 275 14.14 -8.22 49.16
C THR A 275 14.18 -7.32 47.92
N LEU A 276 15.32 -7.28 47.24
CA LEU A 276 15.46 -6.65 45.93
C LEU A 276 15.37 -7.70 44.83
N LEU A 277 14.61 -7.42 43.78
CA LEU A 277 14.52 -8.28 42.60
C LEU A 277 15.38 -7.71 41.47
N LEU A 278 16.43 -8.43 41.08
CA LEU A 278 17.31 -8.02 39.98
C LEU A 278 17.06 -8.87 38.73
N PRO A 279 16.75 -8.28 37.56
CA PRO A 279 16.62 -9.03 36.32
C PRO A 279 17.89 -9.83 35.99
N GLN A 280 17.74 -11.09 35.56
CA GLN A 280 18.87 -11.93 35.10
C GLN A 280 19.03 -11.95 33.57
N ASN A 281 18.37 -11.04 32.86
CA ASN A 281 18.56 -10.93 31.42
C ASN A 281 19.98 -10.45 31.10
N THR A 282 20.47 -10.85 29.93
CA THR A 282 21.70 -10.28 29.37
C THR A 282 21.51 -8.79 29.15
N LEU A 283 22.35 -7.98 29.79
CA LEU A 283 22.27 -6.53 29.71
C LEU A 283 23.21 -5.99 28.65
N TYR A 284 22.75 -4.95 27.95
CA TYR A 284 23.49 -4.29 26.87
C TYR A 284 23.63 -2.78 27.17
N PRO A 285 24.53 -2.05 26.49
CA PRO A 285 24.63 -0.61 26.63
C PRO A 285 23.27 0.08 26.42
N MET A 286 22.99 1.15 27.17
CA MET A 286 21.72 1.88 27.16
C MET A 286 20.47 1.09 27.60
N SER A 287 20.61 -0.15 28.06
CA SER A 287 19.49 -0.92 28.61
C SER A 287 18.90 -0.22 29.83
N LYS A 288 17.57 -0.30 29.96
CA LYS A 288 16.82 0.27 31.07
C LYS A 288 16.14 -0.84 31.83
N ILE A 289 16.33 -0.89 33.13
CA ILE A 289 15.84 -1.99 33.97
C ILE A 289 15.11 -1.46 35.21
N TYR A 290 14.10 -2.22 35.62
CA TYR A 290 13.47 -2.05 36.92
C TYR A 290 14.10 -2.99 37.94
N VAL A 291 14.36 -2.47 39.14
CA VAL A 291 14.74 -3.26 40.33
C VAL A 291 13.63 -3.09 41.38
N PRO A 292 12.62 -3.99 41.40
CA PRO A 292 11.57 -3.98 42.40
C PRO A 292 12.08 -4.20 43.82
N VAL A 293 11.45 -3.54 44.78
CA VAL A 293 11.69 -3.69 46.21
C VAL A 293 10.47 -4.32 46.86
N ILE A 294 10.64 -5.52 47.41
CA ILE A 294 9.61 -6.27 48.12
C ILE A 294 9.82 -6.10 49.61
N PHE A 295 8.73 -5.73 50.30
CA PHE A 295 8.66 -5.68 51.74
C PHE A 295 7.88 -6.89 52.28
N HIS A 296 8.49 -7.62 53.21
CA HIS A 296 7.93 -8.76 53.89
C HIS A 296 7.49 -8.34 55.29
N GLN A 297 6.18 -8.39 55.57
CA GLN A 297 5.67 -7.98 56.89
C GLN A 297 5.85 -9.12 57.90
N THR A 298 6.66 -8.87 58.93
CA THR A 298 6.93 -9.77 60.06
C THR A 298 6.11 -9.35 61.30
N GLN A 299 5.63 -10.30 62.11
CA GLN A 299 4.72 -10.04 63.23
C GLN A 299 5.35 -9.20 64.38
N ASP A 300 6.69 -9.20 64.50
CA ASP A 300 7.39 -8.64 65.67
C ASP A 300 7.86 -7.17 65.54
N ILE A 301 7.80 -6.57 64.35
CA ILE A 301 8.40 -5.24 64.12
C ILE A 301 7.49 -4.37 63.25
N ALA A 302 6.95 -3.29 63.84
CA ALA A 302 6.14 -2.29 63.14
C ALA A 302 7.02 -1.18 62.54
N ILE A 303 7.47 -1.36 61.30
CA ILE A 303 8.21 -0.33 60.55
C ILE A 303 7.28 0.81 60.12
N SER A 304 7.65 2.06 60.44
CA SER A 304 6.94 3.26 59.97
C SER A 304 7.46 3.73 58.61
N SER A 305 8.77 3.71 58.41
CA SER A 305 9.42 4.01 57.14
C SER A 305 10.75 3.30 57.01
N PHE A 306 11.19 3.11 55.77
CA PHE A 306 12.54 2.62 55.47
C PHE A 306 13.16 3.44 54.36
N THR A 307 14.47 3.60 54.43
CA THR A 307 15.25 4.36 53.45
C THR A 307 16.27 3.46 52.78
N ILE A 308 16.26 3.45 51.45
CA ILE A 308 17.26 2.78 50.62
C ILE A 308 18.06 3.83 49.87
N ARG A 309 19.36 3.91 50.15
CA ARG A 309 20.32 4.72 49.39
C ARG A 309 21.09 3.83 48.43
N ALA A 310 21.02 4.13 47.14
CA ALA A 310 21.72 3.44 46.07
C ALA A 310 22.92 4.27 45.61
N ARG A 311 24.08 3.62 45.46
CA ARG A 311 25.28 4.18 44.84
C ARG A 311 25.73 3.30 43.69
N VAL A 312 25.70 3.83 42.48
CA VAL A 312 26.05 3.11 41.26
C VAL A 312 27.45 3.51 40.77
N LYS A 313 28.13 2.57 40.10
CA LYS A 313 29.46 2.73 39.46
C LYS A 313 29.44 2.11 38.05
N ALA A 314 30.49 2.36 37.27
CA ALA A 314 30.70 1.82 35.92
C ALA A 314 29.57 2.19 34.95
N GLY A 315 29.41 3.50 34.68
CA GLY A 315 28.47 4.00 33.67
C GLY A 315 26.96 3.92 33.97
N ILE A 316 26.54 3.24 35.05
CA ILE A 316 25.12 3.17 35.43
C ILE A 316 24.61 4.52 35.91
N LYS A 317 23.38 4.89 35.52
CA LYS A 317 22.65 6.07 35.99
C LYS A 317 21.34 5.68 36.65
N ILE A 318 21.00 6.37 37.73
CA ILE A 318 19.71 6.24 38.42
C ILE A 318 18.74 7.27 37.83
N LEU A 319 17.77 6.80 37.04
CA LEU A 319 16.77 7.69 36.43
C LEU A 319 15.71 8.13 37.46
N GLY A 320 15.27 7.20 38.32
CA GLY A 320 14.29 7.48 39.36
C GLY A 320 13.80 6.23 40.09
N ALA A 321 12.65 6.37 40.76
CA ALA A 321 11.92 5.27 41.37
C ALA A 321 10.41 5.54 41.29
N THR A 322 9.61 4.48 41.17
CA THR A 322 8.15 4.57 41.03
C THR A 322 7.45 3.72 42.08
N THR A 323 6.43 4.26 42.75
CA THR A 323 5.59 3.52 43.70
C THR A 323 4.82 2.42 42.99
N SER A 324 4.79 1.22 43.57
CA SER A 324 4.07 0.07 43.01
C SER A 324 2.70 -0.15 43.67
N THR A 325 2.47 0.39 44.88
CA THR A 325 1.22 0.26 45.63
C THR A 325 0.77 1.58 46.26
N ASP A 326 -0.54 1.70 46.52
CA ASP A 326 -1.12 2.89 47.13
C ASP A 326 -0.93 2.96 48.66
N PHE A 327 -0.61 1.83 49.30
CA PHE A 327 -0.37 1.72 50.75
C PHE A 327 0.92 2.40 51.21
N TRP A 328 1.82 2.69 50.27
CA TRP A 328 3.10 3.33 50.54
C TRP A 328 3.23 4.61 49.72
N SER A 329 3.89 5.61 50.29
CA SER A 329 4.38 6.77 49.55
C SER A 329 5.89 6.75 49.54
N ILE A 330 6.53 7.24 48.47
CA ILE A 330 7.98 7.37 48.41
C ILE A 330 8.39 8.82 48.19
N SER A 331 9.49 9.22 48.82
CA SER A 331 10.25 10.42 48.48
C SER A 331 11.57 9.99 47.85
N ILE A 332 11.98 10.66 46.77
CA ILE A 332 13.26 10.42 46.11
C ILE A 332 14.13 11.68 46.15
N GLU A 333 15.34 11.54 46.68
CA GLU A 333 16.34 12.58 46.75
C GLU A 333 17.53 12.21 45.86
N LYS A 334 17.77 13.01 44.82
CA LYS A 334 18.94 12.85 43.94
C LYS A 334 20.10 13.64 44.55
N GLU A 335 21.09 12.94 45.11
CA GLU A 335 22.18 13.57 45.85
C GLU A 335 23.29 14.14 44.95
N ASN A 336 23.33 13.76 43.67
CA ASN A 336 24.40 14.15 42.76
C ASN A 336 23.84 14.47 41.36
N PRO A 337 24.24 15.60 40.73
CA PRO A 337 23.89 15.91 39.34
C PRO A 337 24.32 14.84 38.33
N LYS A 338 25.33 14.02 38.65
CA LYS A 338 25.76 12.89 37.80
C LYS A 338 24.84 11.68 37.85
N HIS A 339 23.74 11.72 38.62
CA HIS A 339 22.78 10.62 38.76
C HIS A 339 23.38 9.28 39.22
N THR A 340 24.50 9.33 39.98
CA THR A 340 25.21 8.13 40.47
C THR A 340 24.81 7.73 41.90
N THR A 341 24.12 8.61 42.62
CA THR A 341 23.65 8.37 43.98
C THR A 341 22.24 8.93 44.16
N ALA A 342 21.36 8.12 44.72
CA ALA A 342 19.99 8.51 45.04
C ALA A 342 19.51 7.81 46.30
N ARG A 343 18.64 8.49 47.04
CA ARG A 343 18.02 8.01 48.27
C ARG A 343 16.51 7.96 48.09
N VAL A 344 15.91 6.80 48.34
CA VAL A 344 14.45 6.64 48.32
C VAL A 344 14.00 6.30 49.72
N THR A 345 13.10 7.10 50.28
CA THR A 345 12.45 6.82 51.56
C THR A 345 11.00 6.44 51.32
N ALA A 346 10.60 5.26 51.78
CA ALA A 346 9.24 4.78 51.69
C ALA A 346 8.54 4.94 53.05
N TYR A 347 7.38 5.58 53.06
CA TYR A 347 6.54 5.80 54.24
C TYR A 347 5.28 4.96 54.10
N LYS A 348 4.93 4.22 55.15
CA LYS A 348 3.67 3.48 55.20
C LYS A 348 2.54 4.46 55.44
N LYS A 349 1.54 4.52 54.55
CA LYS A 349 0.35 5.36 54.78
C LYS A 349 -0.48 4.71 55.88
N GLU A 350 -0.85 5.49 56.90
CA GLU A 350 -1.79 5.01 57.91
C GLU A 350 -3.17 4.87 57.27
N THR A 351 -3.66 3.64 57.21
CA THR A 351 -5.05 3.39 56.84
C THR A 351 -5.88 3.59 58.10
N GLU A 352 -6.70 4.64 58.15
CA GLU A 352 -7.76 4.78 59.16
C GLU A 352 -8.80 3.70 58.89
N VAL A 353 -8.52 2.47 59.32
CA VAL A 353 -9.54 1.44 59.39
C VAL A 353 -10.36 1.76 60.63
N SER A 354 -11.62 2.18 60.43
CA SER A 354 -12.61 2.34 61.50
C SER A 354 -12.58 1.10 62.39
N ALA A 355 -12.54 1.30 63.70
CA ALA A 355 -12.34 0.27 64.72
C ALA A 355 -13.44 -0.82 64.81
N GLU A 356 -14.36 -0.88 63.86
CA GLU A 356 -15.53 -1.77 63.88
C GLU A 356 -15.29 -3.15 63.21
N ILE A 357 -14.18 -3.33 62.46
CA ILE A 357 -13.89 -4.61 61.75
C ILE A 357 -12.87 -5.50 62.50
N ILE A 358 -12.23 -5.01 63.56
CA ILE A 358 -11.05 -5.65 64.19
C ILE A 358 -11.40 -6.95 64.96
N ASN A 359 -12.66 -7.20 65.31
CA ASN A 359 -13.03 -8.36 66.13
C ASN A 359 -13.28 -9.67 65.39
N ASP A 360 -13.43 -9.68 64.06
CA ASP A 360 -13.77 -10.90 63.30
C ASP A 360 -12.56 -11.67 62.72
N MET A 361 -11.34 -11.12 62.86
CA MET A 361 -10.14 -11.62 62.18
C MET A 361 -9.08 -12.30 63.07
N LYS A 362 -9.42 -12.65 64.31
CA LYS A 362 -8.47 -13.34 65.22
C LYS A 362 -8.32 -14.85 64.99
N ASN A 363 -9.06 -15.45 64.05
CA ASN A 363 -9.11 -16.91 63.84
C ASN A 363 -8.52 -17.41 62.52
N THR A 364 -7.70 -16.64 61.81
CA THR A 364 -6.95 -17.15 60.64
C THR A 364 -5.48 -16.90 60.88
N SER A 365 -4.67 -17.97 60.85
CA SER A 365 -3.21 -17.92 60.89
C SER A 365 -2.71 -16.85 59.91
N ILE A 366 -2.10 -15.80 60.46
CA ILE A 366 -1.66 -14.62 59.72
C ILE A 366 -0.42 -15.01 58.91
N ASP A 367 -0.64 -15.44 57.67
CA ASP A 367 0.40 -15.64 56.67
C ASP A 367 1.14 -14.32 56.40
N THR A 368 2.48 -14.39 56.30
CA THR A 368 3.38 -13.27 56.00
C THR A 368 3.06 -12.63 54.64
N SER A 369 2.33 -11.51 54.63
CA SER A 369 2.02 -10.77 53.40
C SER A 369 3.27 -10.08 52.87
N SER A 370 3.70 -10.42 51.65
CA SER A 370 4.80 -9.77 50.94
C SER A 370 4.25 -8.83 49.88
N VAL A 371 4.74 -7.59 49.83
CA VAL A 371 4.19 -6.55 48.95
C VAL A 371 5.33 -5.82 48.24
N GLU A 372 5.18 -5.59 46.94
CA GLU A 372 6.07 -4.71 46.19
C GLU A 372 5.78 -3.24 46.54
N VAL A 373 6.76 -2.55 47.13
CA VAL A 373 6.57 -1.17 47.61
C VAL A 373 6.83 -0.18 46.47
N PHE A 374 7.99 -0.31 45.83
CA PHE A 374 8.40 0.55 44.73
C PHE A 374 9.43 -0.17 43.85
N SER A 375 9.70 0.38 42.67
CA SER A 375 10.75 -0.10 41.76
C SER A 375 11.73 1.01 41.42
N TRP A 376 13.03 0.72 41.51
CA TRP A 376 14.08 1.61 40.98
C TRP A 376 14.12 1.52 39.45
N LEU A 377 14.37 2.64 38.77
CA LEU A 377 14.63 2.69 37.34
C LEU A 377 16.08 3.08 37.08
N LEU A 378 16.83 2.17 36.46
CA LEU A 378 18.25 2.32 36.16
C LEU A 378 18.50 2.28 34.66
N GLU A 379 19.48 3.04 34.18
CA GLU A 379 19.97 3.03 32.80
C GLU A 379 21.46 2.68 32.78
N LEU A 380 21.87 1.82 31.86
CA LEU A 380 23.28 1.48 31.64
C LEU A 380 23.96 2.47 30.69
N GLY A 381 25.24 2.75 30.92
CA GLY A 381 26.04 3.64 30.08
C GLY A 381 26.31 3.09 28.67
N ASP A 382 26.75 3.97 27.77
CA ASP A 382 27.13 3.67 26.37
C ASP A 382 28.66 3.44 26.19
N GLY A 383 29.48 3.76 27.20
CA GLY A 383 30.94 3.79 27.07
C GLY A 383 31.63 2.42 27.18
N VAL A 384 32.57 2.14 26.28
CA VAL A 384 33.38 0.89 26.26
C VAL A 384 34.15 0.68 27.58
N VAL A 385 34.59 1.75 28.23
CA VAL A 385 35.31 1.71 29.53
C VAL A 385 34.39 1.24 30.65
N ASP A 386 33.10 1.57 30.59
CA ASP A 386 32.11 1.18 31.60
C ASP A 386 31.72 -0.31 31.48
N ILE A 387 31.87 -0.90 30.29
CA ILE A 387 31.55 -2.31 30.01
C ILE A 387 32.61 -3.25 30.62
N LEU A 388 33.88 -2.84 30.64
CA LEU A 388 35.01 -3.67 31.09
C LEU A 388 35.00 -3.98 32.60
N ASP A 389 34.49 -3.07 33.42
CA ASP A 389 34.52 -3.20 34.89
C ASP A 389 33.24 -3.84 35.47
N GLY A 390 32.23 -4.06 34.62
CA GLY A 390 30.90 -4.54 34.99
C GLY A 390 30.10 -3.53 35.82
N GLY A 391 28.79 -3.52 35.66
CA GLY A 391 27.93 -2.62 36.42
C GLY A 391 27.96 -2.95 37.92
N LYS A 392 28.10 -1.97 38.81
CA LYS A 392 28.11 -2.22 40.27
C LYS A 392 27.18 -1.27 41.00
N ILE A 393 26.30 -1.84 41.83
CA ILE A 393 25.37 -1.09 42.67
C ILE A 393 25.59 -1.45 44.13
N VAL A 394 25.78 -0.44 44.96
CA VAL A 394 25.89 -0.57 46.42
C VAL A 394 24.63 0.01 47.05
N TRP A 395 23.92 -0.82 47.81
CA TRP A 395 22.69 -0.48 48.52
C TRP A 395 22.99 -0.28 50.00
N TYR A 396 22.44 0.80 50.56
CA TYR A 396 22.48 1.11 51.99
C TYR A 396 21.04 1.21 52.49
N VAL A 397 20.69 0.44 53.50
CA VAL A 397 19.33 0.38 54.04
C VAL A 397 19.32 0.80 55.50
N SER A 398 18.35 1.63 55.87
CA SER A 398 18.08 2.01 57.25
C SER A 398 16.58 2.00 57.53
N TYR A 399 16.20 1.59 58.73
CA TYR A 399 14.80 1.49 59.15
C TYR A 399 14.44 2.51 60.22
N VAL A 400 13.19 2.95 60.21
CA VAL A 400 12.58 3.71 61.30
C VAL A 400 11.41 2.88 61.83
N ASN A 401 11.49 2.51 63.11
CA ASN A 401 10.46 1.73 63.77
C ASN A 401 9.43 2.65 64.45
N LYS A 402 8.18 2.22 64.54
CA LYS A 402 7.19 2.89 65.39
C LYS A 402 7.61 2.70 66.86
N PRO A 403 7.57 3.76 67.70
CA PRO A 403 7.84 3.60 69.12
C PRO A 403 6.76 2.72 69.75
N ASP A 404 7.19 1.67 70.44
CA ASP A 404 6.33 0.73 71.11
C ASP A 404 5.69 1.44 72.34
N LYS A 405 4.37 1.64 72.34
CA LYS A 405 3.65 2.34 73.42
C LYS A 405 3.64 1.56 74.75
N SER A 406 4.24 0.38 74.80
CA SER A 406 4.18 -0.56 75.93
C SER A 406 5.41 -0.56 76.86
N LYS A 407 6.49 0.18 76.54
CA LYS A 407 7.68 0.24 77.41
C LYS A 407 7.99 1.67 77.88
N ASN A 408 7.32 2.09 78.95
CA ASN A 408 7.79 3.19 79.78
C ASN A 408 8.94 2.70 80.66
N GLN A 409 10.19 3.06 80.33
CA GLN A 409 11.16 3.52 81.32
C GLN A 409 12.44 4.06 80.66
N ILE A 410 12.73 5.31 81.04
CA ILE A 410 13.94 6.13 80.99
C ILE A 410 15.24 5.39 80.62
N SER A 411 15.87 5.83 79.53
CA SER A 411 17.30 6.14 79.53
C SER A 411 17.66 7.12 78.41
N SER A 412 18.44 8.11 78.83
CA SER A 412 19.12 9.14 78.07
C SER A 412 20.03 8.58 76.97
N SER A 413 20.10 9.31 75.86
CA SER A 413 21.28 9.44 75.00
C SER A 413 22.02 8.14 74.67
N THR A 414 21.57 7.45 73.63
CA THR A 414 22.36 6.80 72.56
C THR A 414 21.42 5.88 71.78
N VAL A 415 20.91 6.33 70.64
CA VAL A 415 20.29 5.44 69.64
C VAL A 415 21.19 5.53 68.41
N ALA A 416 22.32 4.83 68.45
CA ALA A 416 22.46 3.47 67.90
C ALA A 416 22.40 3.51 66.37
N ASP A 417 23.56 3.73 65.77
CA ASP A 417 23.87 3.65 64.34
C ASP A 417 23.85 2.20 63.82
N GLU A 418 23.16 1.29 64.50
CA GLU A 418 23.25 -0.18 64.35
C GLU A 418 22.36 -0.79 63.26
N SER A 419 21.51 -0.01 62.56
CA SER A 419 20.59 -0.57 61.55
C SER A 419 20.98 -0.31 60.09
N LYS A 420 22.18 0.20 59.82
CA LYS A 420 22.67 0.47 58.45
C LYS A 420 23.23 -0.79 57.80
N LYS A 421 22.40 -1.50 57.02
CA LYS A 421 22.83 -2.68 56.23
C LYS A 421 23.41 -2.23 54.88
N ARG A 422 24.51 -2.86 54.47
CA ARG A 422 25.20 -2.59 53.20
C ARG A 422 25.25 -3.86 52.34
N LEU A 423 24.83 -3.73 51.09
CA LEU A 423 24.82 -4.82 50.12
C LEU A 423 25.45 -4.34 48.80
N THR A 424 26.14 -5.23 48.10
CA THR A 424 26.74 -4.92 46.79
C THR A 424 26.26 -5.93 45.76
N THR A 425 25.80 -5.42 44.63
CA THR A 425 25.30 -6.21 43.49
C THR A 425 26.13 -5.88 42.26
N LYS A 426 26.44 -6.91 41.47
CA LYS A 426 27.17 -6.80 40.20
C LYS A 426 26.23 -7.13 39.05
N LEU A 427 26.36 -6.38 37.97
CA LEU A 427 25.65 -6.53 36.70
C LEU A 427 26.67 -6.90 35.63
N GLU A 428 26.38 -7.94 34.88
CA GLU A 428 27.16 -8.33 33.71
C GLU A 428 26.59 -7.59 32.50
N ILE A 429 27.43 -6.81 31.82
CA ILE A 429 27.06 -6.00 30.66
C ILE A 429 27.84 -6.54 29.46
N ASN A 430 27.12 -7.01 28.45
CA ASN A 430 27.72 -7.49 27.21
C ASN A 430 27.98 -6.33 26.25
N LYS A 431 28.78 -6.59 25.21
CA LYS A 431 28.93 -5.66 24.07
C LYS A 431 27.58 -5.46 23.38
N ASP A 432 27.40 -4.30 22.76
CA ASP A 432 26.20 -4.04 21.96
C ASP A 432 26.02 -5.13 20.90
N ASP A 433 24.79 -5.59 20.76
CA ASP A 433 24.42 -6.73 19.92
C ASP A 433 23.18 -6.39 19.09
N ILE A 434 22.86 -7.22 18.11
CA ILE A 434 21.71 -7.00 17.24
C ILE A 434 20.45 -7.42 17.97
N GLN A 435 19.47 -6.51 18.01
CA GLN A 435 18.15 -6.77 18.57
C GLN A 435 17.19 -7.32 17.52
N ALA A 436 17.23 -6.78 16.29
CA ALA A 436 16.36 -7.23 15.20
C ALA A 436 16.97 -6.95 13.81
N VAL A 437 16.60 -7.80 12.84
CA VAL A 437 16.84 -7.61 11.40
C VAL A 437 15.48 -7.36 10.75
N LEU A 438 15.32 -6.22 10.09
CA LEU A 438 14.06 -5.69 9.59
C LEU A 438 14.14 -5.48 8.07
N PRO A 439 13.62 -6.42 7.26
CA PRO A 439 13.39 -6.15 5.84
C PRO A 439 12.25 -5.12 5.68
N MET A 440 12.40 -4.21 4.72
CA MET A 440 11.47 -3.11 4.47
C MET A 440 11.23 -2.94 2.98
N ALA A 441 9.95 -2.89 2.59
CA ALA A 441 9.51 -2.62 1.23
C ALA A 441 8.42 -1.54 1.22
N LYS A 442 8.34 -0.78 0.13
CA LYS A 442 7.32 0.27 -0.04
C LYS A 442 5.92 -0.32 -0.13
N ASN A 443 5.79 -1.44 -0.86
CA ASN A 443 4.56 -2.19 -1.02
C ASN A 443 4.81 -3.66 -0.63
N TRP A 444 3.92 -4.23 0.16
CA TRP A 444 3.96 -5.64 0.56
C TRP A 444 3.12 -6.56 -0.34
N GLU A 445 2.58 -6.01 -1.43
CA GLU A 445 1.76 -6.73 -2.40
C GLU A 445 2.40 -6.70 -3.80
N LEU A 446 2.44 -7.85 -4.47
CA LEU A 446 2.90 -8.00 -5.84
C LEU A 446 1.80 -8.65 -6.67
N ILE A 447 1.43 -8.03 -7.79
CA ILE A 447 0.52 -8.63 -8.77
C ILE A 447 1.37 -9.26 -9.87
N ASN A 448 1.26 -10.58 -10.03
CA ASN A 448 2.03 -11.32 -11.01
C ASN A 448 1.45 -11.15 -12.43
N THR A 449 1.71 -9.99 -13.04
CA THR A 449 1.42 -9.74 -14.46
C THR A 449 2.47 -10.37 -15.38
N ALA A 450 3.61 -10.81 -14.85
CA ALA A 450 4.69 -11.43 -15.61
C ALA A 450 4.23 -12.71 -16.33
N VAL A 451 3.31 -13.48 -15.75
CA VAL A 451 2.69 -14.64 -16.42
C VAL A 451 1.92 -14.25 -17.69
N LEU A 452 1.38 -13.02 -17.73
CA LEU A 452 0.60 -12.50 -18.86
C LEU A 452 1.46 -11.75 -19.87
N THR A 453 2.53 -11.08 -19.45
CA THR A 453 3.35 -10.19 -20.30
C THR A 453 4.72 -10.78 -20.66
N GLY A 454 5.22 -11.74 -19.89
CA GLY A 454 6.61 -12.22 -19.96
C GLY A 454 7.64 -11.23 -19.43
N ARG A 455 7.21 -10.16 -18.74
CA ARG A 455 8.09 -9.14 -18.15
C ARG A 455 8.08 -9.25 -16.63
N GLN A 456 9.28 -9.28 -16.04
CA GLN A 456 9.45 -9.36 -14.60
C GLN A 456 8.87 -8.15 -13.89
N VAL A 457 8.13 -8.39 -12.80
CA VAL A 457 7.64 -7.37 -11.87
C VAL A 457 8.49 -7.44 -10.61
N ALA A 458 9.10 -6.33 -10.20
CA ALA A 458 9.98 -6.27 -9.05
C ALA A 458 9.64 -5.10 -8.12
N GLN A 459 9.83 -5.33 -6.82
CA GLN A 459 9.67 -4.33 -5.77
C GLN A 459 11.01 -4.20 -5.02
N ALA A 460 11.48 -2.97 -4.86
CA ALA A 460 12.69 -2.69 -4.10
C ALA A 460 12.49 -3.01 -2.62
N MET A 461 13.52 -3.58 -2.00
CA MET A 461 13.59 -3.95 -0.59
C MET A 461 14.92 -3.48 0.00
N LYS A 462 14.88 -3.01 1.25
CA LYS A 462 16.05 -2.71 2.07
C LYS A 462 16.03 -3.57 3.33
N VAL A 463 17.18 -3.75 3.95
CA VAL A 463 17.34 -4.49 5.21
C VAL A 463 18.05 -3.61 6.21
N PHE A 464 17.37 -3.33 7.33
CA PHE A 464 17.93 -2.59 8.44
C PHE A 464 18.19 -3.51 9.63
N ILE A 465 19.20 -3.17 10.42
CA ILE A 465 19.37 -3.74 11.77
C ILE A 465 19.11 -2.67 12.81
N VAL A 466 18.60 -3.09 13.96
CA VAL A 466 18.57 -2.27 15.16
C VAL A 466 19.34 -2.98 16.26
N SER A 467 20.26 -2.26 16.90
CA SER A 467 21.06 -2.79 18.01
C SER A 467 20.31 -2.75 19.34
N GLN A 468 20.83 -3.45 20.35
CA GLN A 468 20.30 -3.43 21.72
C GLN A 468 20.47 -2.06 22.37
N ALA A 469 21.43 -1.25 21.93
CA ALA A 469 21.54 0.17 22.30
C ALA A 469 20.57 1.10 21.52
N GLY A 470 19.82 0.59 20.53
CA GLY A 470 18.85 1.37 19.74
C GLY A 470 19.45 2.09 18.54
N LYS A 471 20.65 1.72 18.09
CA LYS A 471 21.30 2.27 16.89
C LYS A 471 20.80 1.54 15.64
N VAL A 472 20.67 2.24 14.52
CA VAL A 472 20.17 1.70 13.24
C VAL A 472 21.28 1.70 12.19
N ALA A 473 21.31 0.68 11.34
CA ALA A 473 22.20 0.65 10.17
C ALA A 473 21.55 -0.09 8.98
N ASP A 474 21.81 0.37 7.77
CA ASP A 474 21.50 -0.36 6.53
C ASP A 474 22.54 -1.47 6.31
N VAL A 475 22.06 -2.70 6.20
CA VAL A 475 22.89 -3.90 5.97
C VAL A 475 22.42 -4.66 4.73
N THR A 476 21.67 -4.02 3.83
CA THR A 476 21.07 -4.65 2.64
C THR A 476 22.10 -5.42 1.83
N LEU A 477 23.21 -4.78 1.47
CA LEU A 477 24.28 -5.39 0.66
C LEU A 477 25.17 -6.36 1.43
N GLN A 478 25.05 -6.40 2.77
CA GLN A 478 25.80 -7.30 3.65
C GLN A 478 24.96 -8.52 4.06
N SER A 479 23.68 -8.54 3.68
CA SER A 479 22.74 -9.60 4.02
C SER A 479 22.55 -10.56 2.86
N SER A 480 22.19 -11.80 3.17
CA SER A 480 21.79 -12.80 2.18
C SER A 480 20.30 -13.10 2.31
N CYS A 481 19.57 -13.07 1.19
CA CYS A 481 18.13 -13.32 1.16
C CYS A 481 17.80 -14.57 0.34
N TYR A 482 16.77 -15.29 0.77
CA TYR A 482 16.16 -16.38 0.01
C TYR A 482 14.66 -16.44 0.27
N ALA A 483 13.89 -16.89 -0.73
CA ALA A 483 12.47 -17.14 -0.57
C ALA A 483 12.24 -18.53 0.01
N GLU A 484 11.24 -18.69 0.88
CA GLU A 484 10.87 -20.01 1.40
C GLU A 484 10.23 -20.88 0.30
N ASP A 485 9.47 -20.25 -0.59
CA ASP A 485 8.79 -20.88 -1.72
C ASP A 485 9.03 -20.09 -3.02
N GLU A 486 10.05 -20.48 -3.77
CA GLU A 486 10.38 -19.87 -5.08
C GLU A 486 9.31 -20.09 -6.15
N SER A 487 8.36 -21.00 -5.92
CA SER A 487 7.22 -21.22 -6.83
C SER A 487 6.15 -20.12 -6.71
N VAL A 488 6.32 -19.19 -5.76
CA VAL A 488 5.41 -18.09 -5.44
C VAL A 488 6.10 -16.72 -5.55
N ILE A 489 7.30 -16.57 -5.00
CA ILE A 489 8.04 -15.30 -5.00
C ILE A 489 9.54 -15.55 -5.05
N LYS A 490 10.29 -14.65 -5.68
CA LYS A 490 11.75 -14.70 -5.73
C LYS A 490 12.36 -13.44 -5.11
N VAL A 491 13.62 -13.53 -4.74
CA VAL A 491 14.38 -12.44 -4.13
C VAL A 491 15.78 -12.38 -4.72
N SER A 492 16.31 -11.18 -4.88
CA SER A 492 17.71 -10.99 -5.23
C SER A 492 18.60 -11.51 -4.09
N SER A 493 19.71 -12.18 -4.45
CA SER A 493 20.70 -12.65 -3.47
C SER A 493 21.28 -11.51 -2.62
N SER A 494 21.29 -10.28 -3.15
CA SER A 494 21.73 -9.05 -2.47
C SER A 494 20.64 -8.34 -1.67
N CYS A 495 19.48 -8.97 -1.44
CA CYS A 495 18.34 -8.43 -0.69
C CYS A 495 17.74 -7.10 -1.20
N SER A 496 18.16 -6.62 -2.38
CA SER A 496 17.77 -5.29 -2.89
C SER A 496 16.39 -5.26 -3.55
N SER A 497 15.87 -6.41 -3.95
CA SER A 497 14.54 -6.51 -4.56
C SER A 497 13.92 -7.90 -4.38
N VAL A 498 12.60 -7.92 -4.32
CA VAL A 498 11.76 -9.11 -4.47
C VAL A 498 11.04 -9.02 -5.81
N TYR A 499 10.80 -10.15 -6.46
CA TYR A 499 10.24 -10.14 -7.81
C TYR A 499 9.49 -11.41 -8.16
N VAL A 500 8.71 -11.31 -9.23
CA VAL A 500 8.06 -12.40 -9.95
C VAL A 500 8.41 -12.30 -11.43
N ASP A 501 8.79 -13.40 -12.05
CA ASP A 501 9.25 -13.45 -13.45
C ASP A 501 8.30 -14.22 -14.38
N GLY A 502 7.20 -14.73 -13.83
CA GLY A 502 6.14 -15.45 -14.54
C GLY A 502 6.33 -16.97 -14.57
N SER A 503 7.43 -17.48 -14.00
CA SER A 503 7.60 -18.93 -13.78
C SER A 503 6.87 -19.45 -12.54
N GLU A 504 6.32 -18.56 -11.71
CA GLU A 504 5.56 -18.92 -10.52
C GLU A 504 4.26 -19.66 -10.89
N ILE A 505 3.92 -20.68 -10.11
CA ILE A 505 2.78 -21.58 -10.40
C ILE A 505 1.51 -21.22 -9.62
N ARG A 506 1.65 -20.45 -8.52
CA ARG A 506 0.54 -20.03 -7.66
C ARG A 506 0.84 -18.70 -6.96
N GLY A 507 -0.20 -18.06 -6.45
CA GLY A 507 -0.10 -16.90 -5.56
C GLY A 507 -0.16 -17.32 -4.09
N SER A 508 0.22 -16.41 -3.18
CA SER A 508 0.14 -16.63 -1.73
C SER A 508 -0.22 -15.35 -1.00
N SER A 509 -1.04 -15.45 0.05
CA SER A 509 -1.32 -14.30 0.93
C SER A 509 -0.26 -14.09 2.01
N ASN A 510 0.69 -15.01 2.13
CA ASN A 510 1.72 -14.98 3.16
C ASN A 510 3.00 -15.63 2.62
N ALA A 511 3.56 -15.06 1.56
CA ALA A 511 4.82 -15.50 0.96
C ALA A 511 6.01 -15.00 1.79
N SER A 512 6.79 -15.92 2.33
CA SER A 512 7.93 -15.62 3.19
C SER A 512 9.22 -15.38 2.41
N VAL A 513 9.91 -14.29 2.71
CA VAL A 513 11.30 -14.03 2.32
C VAL A 513 12.14 -13.95 3.59
N VAL A 514 13.14 -14.82 3.68
CA VAL A 514 14.04 -14.89 4.83
C VAL A 514 15.30 -14.12 4.54
N VAL A 515 15.67 -13.24 5.46
CA VAL A 515 16.89 -12.44 5.41
C VAL A 515 17.85 -12.94 6.47
N LYS A 516 19.10 -13.16 6.11
CA LYS A 516 20.16 -13.57 7.06
C LYS A 516 21.28 -12.52 7.08
N TYR A 517 21.65 -12.13 8.29
CA TYR A 517 22.79 -11.27 8.58
C TYR A 517 23.61 -11.91 9.70
N GLY A 518 24.72 -12.57 9.35
CA GLY A 518 25.48 -13.39 10.29
C GLY A 518 24.61 -14.52 10.88
N SER A 519 24.50 -14.57 12.21
CA SER A 519 23.63 -15.50 12.95
C SER A 519 22.19 -15.02 13.12
N TYR A 520 21.88 -13.78 12.74
CA TYR A 520 20.57 -13.18 12.91
C TYR A 520 19.74 -13.35 11.64
N SER A 521 18.43 -13.50 11.82
CA SER A 521 17.49 -13.63 10.72
C SER A 521 16.30 -12.70 10.86
N GLY A 522 15.90 -12.09 9.75
CA GLY A 522 14.64 -11.35 9.60
C GLY A 522 13.69 -12.09 8.67
N LEU A 523 12.40 -11.78 8.77
CA LEU A 523 11.35 -12.36 7.93
C LEU A 523 10.50 -11.25 7.32
N ALA A 524 10.36 -11.27 6.00
CA ALA A 524 9.43 -10.45 5.25
C ALA A 524 8.27 -11.31 4.75
N LYS A 525 7.04 -10.76 4.79
CA LYS A 525 5.82 -11.44 4.35
C LYS A 525 5.15 -10.62 3.26
N PHE A 526 5.03 -11.20 2.07
CA PHE A 526 4.41 -10.56 0.91
C PHE A 526 3.11 -11.26 0.51
N THR A 527 2.17 -10.49 -0.03
CA THR A 527 1.01 -11.01 -0.76
C THR A 527 1.35 -11.05 -2.25
N VAL A 528 1.32 -12.23 -2.85
CA VAL A 528 1.49 -12.40 -4.30
C VAL A 528 0.16 -12.81 -4.92
N TRP A 529 -0.37 -11.94 -5.77
CA TRP A 529 -1.62 -12.14 -6.49
C TRP A 529 -1.35 -12.81 -7.85
N MET A 530 -1.96 -13.98 -8.07
CA MET A 530 -1.79 -14.79 -9.29
C MET A 530 -3.06 -14.73 -10.16
N PRO A 531 -2.95 -14.55 -11.49
CA PRO A 531 -4.10 -14.64 -12.40
C PRO A 531 -4.72 -16.04 -12.40
N GLU A 532 -6.05 -16.08 -12.37
CA GLU A 532 -6.87 -17.28 -12.54
C GLU A 532 -6.95 -17.65 -14.03
N PHE A 533 -6.63 -18.90 -14.36
CA PHE A 533 -6.74 -19.45 -15.72
C PHE A 533 -7.90 -20.44 -15.84
N PRO A 534 -8.57 -20.52 -17.01
CA PRO A 534 -8.32 -19.72 -18.21
C PRO A 534 -8.86 -18.27 -18.10
N LEU A 535 -8.24 -17.35 -18.84
CA LEU A 535 -8.67 -15.97 -18.97
C LEU A 535 -10.05 -15.87 -19.64
N GLU A 536 -10.85 -14.90 -19.20
CA GLU A 536 -12.16 -14.65 -19.79
C GLU A 536 -12.02 -13.77 -21.03
N VAL A 537 -12.19 -14.37 -22.22
CA VAL A 537 -12.19 -13.64 -23.49
C VAL A 537 -13.63 -13.23 -23.83
N TYR A 538 -13.88 -11.92 -23.81
CA TYR A 538 -15.16 -11.31 -24.13
C TYR A 538 -15.13 -10.70 -25.53
N VAL A 539 -16.15 -11.03 -26.32
CA VAL A 539 -16.35 -10.52 -27.69
C VAL A 539 -17.77 -9.99 -27.76
N SER A 540 -17.96 -8.71 -28.12
CA SER A 540 -19.29 -8.09 -28.09
C SER A 540 -20.29 -8.75 -29.05
N ASP A 541 -19.82 -9.18 -30.23
CA ASP A 541 -20.58 -9.99 -31.17
C ASP A 541 -19.74 -11.16 -31.67
N PHE A 542 -20.19 -12.36 -31.34
CA PHE A 542 -19.54 -13.62 -31.70
C PHE A 542 -20.09 -14.23 -33.00
N ARG A 543 -21.09 -13.59 -33.64
CA ARG A 543 -21.74 -14.06 -34.88
C ARG A 543 -21.63 -13.00 -35.99
N LEU A 544 -20.50 -12.98 -36.67
CA LEU A 544 -20.22 -11.99 -37.72
C LEU A 544 -20.89 -12.37 -39.04
N SER A 545 -21.76 -11.51 -39.54
CA SER A 545 -22.51 -11.69 -40.79
C SER A 545 -21.86 -10.96 -41.97
N GLN A 546 -22.20 -11.38 -43.19
CA GLN A 546 -21.75 -10.72 -44.42
C GLN A 546 -22.51 -9.40 -44.62
N ILE A 547 -21.82 -8.33 -44.98
CA ILE A 547 -22.49 -7.06 -45.28
C ILE A 547 -22.98 -7.08 -46.74
N LYS A 548 -24.29 -6.94 -46.90
CA LYS A 548 -24.98 -7.03 -48.21
C LYS A 548 -24.48 -5.92 -49.12
N GLY A 549 -23.89 -6.33 -50.25
CA GLY A 549 -23.39 -5.37 -51.23
C GLY A 549 -22.29 -4.49 -50.65
N TRP A 550 -21.38 -5.04 -49.84
CA TRP A 550 -20.12 -4.37 -49.51
C TRP A 550 -18.96 -5.28 -49.94
N LYS A 551 -18.11 -4.78 -50.83
CA LYS A 551 -16.90 -5.49 -51.30
C LYS A 551 -15.68 -4.60 -51.16
N VAL A 552 -14.57 -5.18 -50.71
CA VAL A 552 -13.29 -4.49 -50.47
C VAL A 552 -12.19 -5.18 -51.27
N VAL A 553 -11.17 -4.42 -51.66
CA VAL A 553 -9.96 -4.92 -52.32
C VAL A 553 -9.20 -5.83 -51.34
N ASP A 554 -8.66 -6.95 -51.84
CA ASP A 554 -7.83 -7.82 -51.01
C ASP A 554 -6.44 -7.19 -50.79
N ASP A 555 -6.12 -6.84 -49.52
CA ASP A 555 -4.84 -6.21 -49.13
C ASP A 555 -3.62 -7.08 -49.48
N SER A 556 -3.78 -8.40 -49.65
CA SER A 556 -2.69 -9.31 -49.98
C SER A 556 -2.06 -9.09 -51.36
N ASN A 557 -2.72 -8.34 -52.25
CA ASN A 557 -2.28 -8.13 -53.63
C ASN A 557 -1.79 -6.70 -53.92
N ILE A 558 -1.76 -5.81 -52.92
CA ILE A 558 -1.36 -4.41 -53.12
C ILE A 558 0.17 -4.26 -53.22
N PHE A 559 0.94 -5.26 -52.75
CA PHE A 559 2.38 -5.34 -52.94
C PHE A 559 2.73 -6.58 -53.78
N PRO A 560 3.03 -6.45 -55.09
CA PRO A 560 3.66 -7.55 -55.80
C PRO A 560 5.02 -7.81 -55.14
N SER A 561 5.18 -8.99 -54.54
CA SER A 561 6.48 -9.48 -54.08
C SER A 561 7.50 -9.32 -55.21
N LYS A 562 8.55 -8.53 -54.95
CA LYS A 562 9.67 -8.31 -55.88
C LYS A 562 10.46 -9.58 -56.24
N GLN A 563 10.06 -10.77 -55.75
CA GLN A 563 10.75 -12.03 -56.04
C GLN A 563 10.39 -12.67 -57.40
N ASN A 564 9.32 -12.24 -58.08
CA ASN A 564 8.87 -12.89 -59.31
C ASN A 564 9.30 -12.21 -60.64
N LEU A 565 10.17 -11.19 -60.61
CA LEU A 565 10.68 -10.57 -61.86
C LEU A 565 11.88 -11.30 -62.50
N HIS A 566 12.53 -12.26 -61.82
CA HIS A 566 13.72 -12.93 -62.37
C HIS A 566 13.43 -14.24 -63.14
N ARG A 567 12.17 -14.70 -63.20
CA ARG A 567 11.81 -15.97 -63.87
C ARG A 567 10.87 -15.77 -65.08
N LYS A 568 11.05 -14.70 -65.86
CA LYS A 568 10.34 -14.49 -67.14
C LYS A 568 11.21 -13.90 -68.27
N LYS A 569 12.52 -14.17 -68.26
CA LYS A 569 13.41 -13.97 -69.43
C LYS A 569 14.06 -15.30 -69.82
N ARG A 570 13.29 -16.21 -70.40
CA ARG A 570 13.78 -17.33 -71.25
C ARG A 570 12.58 -18.14 -71.79
N SER A 571 11.88 -17.56 -72.75
CA SER A 571 11.27 -18.34 -73.84
C SER A 571 10.87 -17.36 -74.95
N THR A 572 11.76 -17.26 -75.93
CA THR A 572 11.57 -16.58 -77.21
C THR A 572 10.47 -17.28 -78.00
N GLY A 573 9.54 -16.51 -78.56
CA GLY A 573 8.49 -17.02 -79.45
C GLY A 573 7.63 -15.87 -79.95
N TRP A 574 8.03 -15.31 -81.10
CA TRP A 574 7.26 -14.34 -81.87
C TRP A 574 5.83 -14.84 -82.14
N ASN A 575 4.81 -14.07 -81.76
CA ASN A 575 3.67 -13.75 -82.63
C ASN A 575 2.70 -12.72 -82.01
N GLN A 576 2.47 -11.68 -82.80
CA GLN A 576 1.25 -10.89 -83.01
C GLN A 576 0.57 -10.12 -81.86
N TYR A 577 0.60 -8.79 -82.02
CA TYR A 577 -0.43 -7.80 -81.73
C TYR A 577 -1.75 -8.31 -81.10
N LYS A 578 -1.90 -8.09 -79.79
CA LYS A 578 -3.09 -7.46 -79.22
C LYS A 578 -2.66 -6.58 -78.04
N ASN A 579 -2.87 -5.28 -78.19
CA ASN A 579 -2.96 -4.35 -77.08
C ASN A 579 -4.11 -4.81 -76.17
N ASP A 580 -3.79 -5.36 -75.02
CA ASP A 580 -4.59 -5.13 -73.83
C ASP A 580 -3.62 -4.95 -72.67
N ALA A 581 -3.43 -3.68 -72.29
CA ALA A 581 -2.67 -3.33 -71.10
C ALA A 581 -3.33 -4.07 -69.94
N GLY A 582 -2.61 -5.01 -69.33
CA GLY A 582 -3.08 -5.78 -68.18
C GLY A 582 -3.50 -4.84 -67.07
N VAL A 583 -4.78 -4.49 -67.04
CA VAL A 583 -5.42 -3.88 -65.88
C VAL A 583 -5.28 -4.92 -64.80
N ASP A 584 -4.42 -4.67 -63.82
CA ASP A 584 -4.36 -5.45 -62.59
C ASP A 584 -5.80 -5.65 -62.11
N LYS A 585 -6.29 -6.88 -62.27
CA LYS A 585 -7.70 -7.21 -62.04
C LYS A 585 -7.90 -7.10 -60.54
N VAL A 586 -8.40 -5.97 -60.07
CA VAL A 586 -8.66 -5.71 -58.65
C VAL A 586 -9.70 -6.74 -58.19
N ILE A 587 -9.25 -7.75 -57.44
CA ILE A 587 -10.11 -8.79 -56.91
C ILE A 587 -10.83 -8.22 -55.68
N CYS A 588 -12.14 -8.02 -55.81
CA CYS A 588 -13.00 -7.53 -54.74
C CYS A 588 -13.61 -8.71 -53.97
N LYS A 589 -13.40 -8.76 -52.65
CA LYS A 589 -13.98 -9.76 -51.75
C LYS A 589 -15.12 -9.16 -50.92
N ALA A 590 -16.07 -9.99 -50.50
CA ALA A 590 -17.15 -9.55 -49.61
C ALA A 590 -16.60 -9.08 -48.26
N ARG A 591 -17.19 -8.02 -47.71
CA ARG A 591 -16.91 -7.53 -46.35
C ARG A 591 -17.83 -8.21 -45.35
N TYR A 592 -17.30 -8.55 -44.19
CA TYR A 592 -18.04 -9.08 -43.05
C TYR A 592 -17.98 -8.08 -41.89
N GLN A 593 -18.90 -8.24 -40.96
CA GLN A 593 -18.91 -7.53 -39.69
C GLN A 593 -17.63 -7.77 -38.88
N GLN A 594 -17.48 -6.98 -37.84
CA GLN A 594 -16.35 -6.98 -36.95
C GLN A 594 -16.79 -6.70 -35.53
N SER A 595 -16.03 -7.20 -34.56
CA SER A 595 -16.32 -7.07 -33.15
C SER A 595 -15.07 -6.69 -32.37
N PRO A 596 -15.16 -5.73 -31.42
CA PRO A 596 -14.10 -5.54 -30.43
C PRO A 596 -13.97 -6.76 -29.50
N ILE A 597 -12.77 -6.91 -28.95
CA ILE A 597 -12.38 -7.96 -28.01
C ILE A 597 -11.87 -7.30 -26.72
N GLU A 598 -12.29 -7.85 -25.60
CA GLU A 598 -11.77 -7.55 -24.28
C GLU A 598 -11.35 -8.85 -23.58
N VAL A 599 -10.26 -8.81 -22.81
CA VAL A 599 -9.80 -9.96 -22.02
C VAL A 599 -9.79 -9.56 -20.56
N PHE A 600 -10.37 -10.42 -19.72
CA PHE A 600 -10.45 -10.21 -18.28
C PHE A 600 -9.73 -11.32 -17.52
N ALA A 601 -9.08 -10.94 -16.43
CA ALA A 601 -8.46 -11.85 -15.47
C ALA A 601 -9.03 -11.58 -14.08
N ARG A 602 -9.02 -12.59 -13.22
CA ARG A 602 -9.21 -12.42 -11.78
C ARG A 602 -7.90 -12.78 -11.11
N PHE A 603 -7.50 -12.03 -10.09
CA PHE A 603 -6.29 -12.32 -9.36
C PHE A 603 -6.64 -12.83 -7.97
N LEU A 604 -5.97 -13.90 -7.56
CA LEU A 604 -6.19 -14.57 -6.28
C LEU A 604 -4.88 -14.86 -5.55
N ALA A 605 -4.97 -14.98 -4.24
CA ALA A 605 -3.89 -15.38 -3.36
C ALA A 605 -4.40 -16.48 -2.42
N ILE A 606 -3.56 -17.46 -2.12
CA ILE A 606 -3.93 -18.62 -1.30
C ILE A 606 -3.15 -18.56 0.00
N ASP A 607 -3.84 -18.64 1.14
CA ASP A 607 -3.16 -18.84 2.41
C ASP A 607 -2.73 -20.30 2.55
N GLN A 608 -1.43 -20.54 2.64
CA GLN A 608 -0.88 -21.89 2.72
C GLN A 608 -1.31 -22.62 4.01
N ASN A 609 -1.54 -21.88 5.10
CA ASN A 609 -1.89 -22.48 6.39
C ASN A 609 -3.36 -22.89 6.47
N SER A 610 -4.27 -22.08 5.92
CA SER A 610 -5.71 -22.32 6.00
C SER A 610 -6.33 -22.86 4.70
N GLY A 611 -5.62 -22.79 3.58
CA GLY A 611 -6.15 -23.06 2.25
C GLY A 611 -7.16 -22.00 1.78
N ARG A 612 -7.35 -20.91 2.52
CA ARG A 612 -8.31 -19.87 2.19
C ARG A 612 -7.86 -19.10 0.96
N ILE A 613 -8.79 -18.92 0.01
CA ILE A 613 -8.58 -18.15 -1.20
C ILE A 613 -9.10 -16.73 -0.99
N SER A 614 -8.23 -15.77 -1.25
CA SER A 614 -8.53 -14.33 -1.26
C SER A 614 -8.50 -13.84 -2.70
N TYR A 615 -9.36 -12.87 -3.04
CA TYR A 615 -9.37 -12.23 -4.36
C TYR A 615 -8.94 -10.77 -4.20
N PHE A 616 -8.18 -10.24 -5.17
CA PHE A 616 -7.64 -8.88 -5.10
C PHE A 616 -8.74 -7.81 -4.95
N ILE A 617 -9.82 -7.91 -5.74
CA ILE A 617 -11.01 -7.04 -5.60
C ILE A 617 -12.20 -7.85 -5.09
N SER A 618 -12.65 -8.83 -5.87
CA SER A 618 -13.78 -9.69 -5.54
C SER A 618 -13.81 -10.89 -6.48
N ARG A 619 -14.42 -11.98 -6.05
CA ARG A 619 -14.63 -13.19 -6.87
C ARG A 619 -15.44 -12.91 -8.15
N ARG A 620 -16.32 -11.91 -8.14
CA ARG A 620 -17.22 -11.61 -9.28
C ARG A 620 -16.65 -10.56 -10.23
N THR A 621 -15.64 -9.81 -9.80
CA THR A 621 -15.11 -8.67 -10.53
C THR A 621 -13.92 -9.11 -11.36
N GLY A 622 -14.04 -9.02 -12.70
CA GLY A 622 -12.92 -9.23 -13.61
C GLY A 622 -12.13 -7.94 -13.82
N LEU A 623 -10.81 -8.05 -13.93
CA LEU A 623 -9.89 -6.96 -14.26
C LEU A 623 -9.54 -7.03 -15.74
N ARG A 624 -9.70 -5.93 -16.47
CA ARG A 624 -9.40 -5.83 -17.90
C ARG A 624 -7.88 -5.89 -18.09
N VAL A 625 -7.40 -6.97 -18.69
CA VAL A 625 -5.99 -7.21 -19.00
C VAL A 625 -5.70 -7.17 -20.51
N THR A 626 -6.67 -6.70 -21.32
CA THR A 626 -6.57 -6.64 -22.78
C THR A 626 -5.27 -6.00 -23.25
N ASP A 627 -4.86 -4.89 -22.62
CA ASP A 627 -3.64 -4.15 -23.01
C ASP A 627 -2.36 -4.94 -22.73
N LEU A 628 -2.35 -5.78 -21.70
CA LEU A 628 -1.23 -6.64 -21.35
C LEU A 628 -1.09 -7.82 -22.32
N VAL A 629 -2.20 -8.40 -22.75
CA VAL A 629 -2.22 -9.63 -23.58
C VAL A 629 -2.41 -9.37 -25.08
N GLN A 630 -2.65 -8.13 -25.50
CA GLN A 630 -2.92 -7.77 -26.90
C GLN A 630 -1.89 -8.34 -27.90
N PRO A 631 -0.57 -8.30 -27.65
CA PRO A 631 0.42 -8.88 -28.58
C PRO A 631 0.29 -10.40 -28.76
N LEU A 632 -0.31 -11.08 -27.78
CA LEU A 632 -0.41 -12.53 -27.65
C LEU A 632 -1.75 -13.09 -28.13
N LEU A 633 -2.69 -12.22 -28.54
CA LEU A 633 -3.94 -12.63 -29.16
C LEU A 633 -3.69 -13.20 -30.56
N ARG A 634 -4.28 -14.36 -30.84
CA ARG A 634 -4.19 -15.06 -32.13
C ARG A 634 -5.55 -15.62 -32.52
N ILE A 635 -5.77 -15.77 -33.81
CA ILE A 635 -6.93 -16.48 -34.36
C ILE A 635 -6.45 -17.84 -34.82
N SER A 636 -7.20 -18.89 -34.47
CA SER A 636 -6.88 -20.26 -34.84
C SER A 636 -6.87 -20.46 -36.36
N ASP A 637 -7.91 -20.00 -37.07
CA ASP A 637 -7.96 -20.02 -38.54
C ASP A 637 -8.04 -18.59 -39.16
N PRO A 638 -6.91 -18.05 -39.68
CA PRO A 638 -6.86 -16.73 -40.31
C PRO A 638 -7.58 -16.66 -41.67
N LYS A 639 -8.09 -17.79 -42.20
CA LYS A 639 -8.92 -17.79 -43.41
C LYS A 639 -10.33 -17.30 -43.08
N ILE A 640 -10.85 -17.68 -41.91
CA ILE A 640 -12.22 -17.41 -41.46
C ILE A 640 -12.33 -16.00 -40.86
N ALA A 641 -11.41 -15.61 -40.00
CA ALA A 641 -11.38 -14.27 -39.40
C ALA A 641 -9.94 -13.75 -39.27
N THR A 642 -9.77 -12.44 -39.14
CA THR A 642 -8.46 -11.78 -38.96
C THR A 642 -8.53 -10.83 -37.79
N LEU A 643 -7.44 -10.71 -37.03
CA LEU A 643 -7.34 -9.83 -35.87
C LEU A 643 -6.48 -8.61 -36.24
N LYS A 644 -7.00 -7.41 -36.00
CA LYS A 644 -6.27 -6.15 -36.14
C LYS A 644 -6.33 -5.41 -34.80
N GLY A 645 -5.23 -5.44 -34.04
CA GLY A 645 -5.21 -4.90 -32.67
C GLY A 645 -6.22 -5.62 -31.78
N ARG A 646 -7.26 -4.92 -31.33
CA ARG A 646 -8.36 -5.45 -30.52
C ARG A 646 -9.64 -5.71 -31.33
N ILE A 647 -9.59 -5.59 -32.66
CA ILE A 647 -10.75 -5.76 -33.54
C ILE A 647 -10.66 -7.09 -34.27
N LEU A 648 -11.66 -7.93 -34.02
CA LEU A 648 -11.90 -9.14 -34.78
C LEU A 648 -12.68 -8.80 -36.04
N GLN A 649 -12.20 -9.25 -37.19
CA GLN A 649 -12.84 -9.00 -38.47
C GLN A 649 -13.15 -10.32 -39.18
N GLY A 650 -14.40 -10.54 -39.60
CA GLY A 650 -14.77 -11.68 -40.44
C GLY A 650 -14.12 -11.61 -41.83
N LYS A 651 -13.84 -12.79 -42.41
CA LYS A 651 -13.20 -12.91 -43.73
C LYS A 651 -13.86 -13.97 -44.62
N SER A 652 -14.16 -15.15 -44.09
CA SER A 652 -14.92 -16.18 -44.80
C SER A 652 -15.84 -16.92 -43.84
N MET A 653 -16.94 -17.46 -44.37
CA MET A 653 -17.85 -18.29 -43.58
C MET A 653 -17.13 -19.46 -42.92
N GLY A 654 -17.49 -19.76 -41.67
CA GLY A 654 -16.85 -20.82 -40.88
C GLY A 654 -16.91 -20.56 -39.37
N ARG A 655 -16.28 -21.44 -38.60
CA ARG A 655 -16.08 -21.30 -37.16
C ARG A 655 -14.58 -21.27 -36.87
N THR A 656 -14.17 -20.37 -36.00
CA THR A 656 -12.77 -20.26 -35.56
C THR A 656 -12.74 -19.78 -34.12
N ASP A 657 -11.65 -20.04 -33.42
CA ASP A 657 -11.45 -19.53 -32.07
C ASP A 657 -10.50 -18.34 -32.08
N ILE A 658 -10.76 -17.38 -31.19
CA ILE A 658 -9.74 -16.43 -30.73
C ILE A 658 -9.08 -17.02 -29.49
N GLN A 659 -7.74 -17.01 -29.48
CA GLN A 659 -6.91 -17.60 -28.46
C GLN A 659 -5.98 -16.54 -27.88
N VAL A 660 -5.80 -16.57 -26.57
CA VAL A 660 -4.74 -15.85 -25.88
C VAL A 660 -3.63 -16.86 -25.61
N LEU A 661 -2.41 -16.59 -26.06
CA LEU A 661 -1.26 -17.45 -25.81
C LEU A 661 -0.45 -16.96 -24.61
N SER A 662 0.12 -17.88 -23.83
CA SER A 662 1.11 -17.55 -22.81
C SER A 662 2.41 -17.11 -23.48
N PRO A 663 3.02 -15.98 -23.06
CA PRO A 663 4.32 -15.56 -23.60
C PRO A 663 5.46 -16.49 -23.16
N ILE A 664 5.26 -17.25 -22.08
CA ILE A 664 6.28 -18.10 -21.45
C ILE A 664 6.20 -19.53 -22.00
N THR A 665 5.00 -20.11 -21.98
CA THR A 665 4.82 -21.53 -22.36
C THR A 665 4.33 -21.73 -23.79
N GLY A 666 3.85 -20.67 -24.45
CA GLY A 666 3.19 -20.76 -25.77
C GLY A 666 1.82 -21.45 -25.76
N ARG A 667 1.32 -21.90 -24.61
CA ARG A 667 0.02 -22.58 -24.48
C ARG A 667 -1.14 -21.60 -24.52
N VAL A 668 -2.32 -22.10 -24.90
CA VAL A 668 -3.57 -21.33 -24.87
C VAL A 668 -4.00 -21.10 -23.42
N ILE A 669 -4.07 -19.85 -22.99
CA ILE A 669 -4.45 -19.42 -21.64
C ILE A 669 -5.85 -18.79 -21.58
N GLY A 670 -6.50 -18.61 -22.73
CA GLY A 670 -7.89 -18.16 -22.84
C GLY A 670 -8.40 -18.37 -24.26
N THR A 671 -9.68 -18.71 -24.42
CA THR A 671 -10.26 -18.97 -25.75
C THR A 671 -11.73 -18.54 -25.84
N LYS A 672 -12.18 -18.14 -27.04
CA LYS A 672 -13.58 -17.88 -27.36
C LYS A 672 -13.88 -18.27 -28.80
N GLU A 673 -14.94 -19.06 -28.99
CA GLU A 673 -15.43 -19.44 -30.31
C GLU A 673 -16.12 -18.25 -31.01
N ILE A 674 -15.84 -18.10 -32.30
CA ILE A 674 -16.38 -17.10 -33.20
C ILE A 674 -17.01 -17.81 -34.40
N ARG A 675 -18.18 -17.35 -34.81
CA ARG A 675 -18.86 -17.84 -36.01
C ARG A 675 -18.97 -16.72 -37.04
N VAL A 676 -18.53 -17.01 -38.26
CA VAL A 676 -18.76 -16.15 -39.44
C VAL A 676 -19.85 -16.80 -40.28
N GLY A 677 -21.02 -16.16 -40.33
CA GLY A 677 -22.20 -16.66 -41.02
C GLY A 677 -22.25 -16.27 -42.50
N SER A 678 -23.10 -16.97 -43.26
CA SER A 678 -23.47 -16.59 -44.63
C SER A 678 -24.63 -15.59 -44.68
N ASP A 679 -25.24 -15.31 -43.52
CA ASP A 679 -26.35 -14.38 -43.39
C ASP A 679 -25.92 -12.98 -43.82
N LYS A 680 -26.81 -12.28 -44.51
CA LYS A 680 -26.52 -10.97 -45.08
C LYS A 680 -27.23 -9.88 -44.31
N VAL A 681 -26.47 -8.93 -43.79
CA VAL A 681 -26.99 -7.75 -43.12
C VAL A 681 -26.92 -6.55 -44.04
N SER A 682 -28.00 -5.77 -44.15
CA SER A 682 -28.00 -4.52 -44.89
C SER A 682 -27.80 -3.34 -43.96
N LEU A 683 -27.17 -2.28 -44.46
CA LEU A 683 -27.08 -1.01 -43.75
C LEU A 683 -28.49 -0.40 -43.64
N ARG A 684 -28.94 -0.11 -42.42
CA ARG A 684 -30.25 0.47 -42.13
C ARG A 684 -30.20 2.00 -42.08
N ARG A 685 -29.25 2.56 -41.32
CA ARG A 685 -29.06 4.01 -41.18
C ARG A 685 -27.65 4.37 -40.74
N LEU A 686 -27.28 5.63 -40.95
CA LEU A 686 -26.08 6.26 -40.42
C LEU A 686 -26.46 7.13 -39.21
N ILE A 687 -25.78 6.94 -38.09
CA ILE A 687 -25.92 7.78 -36.89
C ILE A 687 -24.73 8.72 -36.88
N VAL A 688 -24.97 10.03 -37.04
CA VAL A 688 -23.90 11.05 -37.10
C VAL A 688 -23.97 11.94 -35.87
N ARG A 689 -22.83 12.12 -35.21
CA ARG A 689 -22.66 12.98 -34.03
C ARG A 689 -21.52 13.96 -34.28
N VAL A 690 -21.67 15.21 -33.86
CA VAL A 690 -20.59 16.21 -33.86
C VAL A 690 -19.90 16.17 -32.50
N ILE A 691 -18.58 16.15 -32.50
CA ILE A 691 -17.73 16.16 -31.30
C ILE A 691 -16.78 17.34 -31.42
N SER A 692 -16.90 18.30 -30.50
CA SER A 692 -16.08 19.53 -30.48
C SER A 692 -15.05 19.57 -29.37
N GLY A 693 -15.14 18.65 -28.39
CA GLY A 693 -14.28 18.62 -27.21
C GLY A 693 -14.54 17.39 -26.36
N LEU A 694 -13.54 16.99 -25.58
CA LEU A 694 -13.52 15.81 -24.72
C LEU A 694 -13.10 16.23 -23.31
N GLN A 695 -13.88 15.82 -22.31
CA GLN A 695 -13.62 16.07 -20.89
C GLN A 695 -13.56 14.74 -20.15
N LEU A 696 -12.63 14.64 -19.20
CA LEU A 696 -12.45 13.49 -18.32
C LEU A 696 -12.52 13.98 -16.87
N THR A 697 -13.33 13.31 -16.07
CA THR A 697 -13.51 13.58 -14.65
C THR A 697 -13.40 12.29 -13.85
N ILE A 698 -12.43 12.23 -12.93
CA ILE A 698 -12.18 11.11 -12.04
C ILE A 698 -12.73 11.41 -10.65
N SER A 699 -13.50 10.48 -10.09
CA SER A 699 -14.02 10.53 -8.72
C SER A 699 -13.65 9.25 -7.95
N PRO A 700 -13.40 9.33 -6.62
CA PRO A 700 -13.13 8.16 -5.80
C PRO A 700 -14.40 7.31 -5.64
N ASP A 701 -14.23 5.99 -5.52
CA ASP A 701 -15.32 5.04 -5.38
C ASP A 701 -15.13 4.20 -4.10
N SER A 702 -15.93 4.49 -3.07
CA SER A 702 -15.82 3.87 -1.75
C SER A 702 -16.21 2.39 -1.69
N THR A 703 -16.80 1.85 -2.76
CA THR A 703 -17.24 0.46 -2.79
C THR A 703 -16.11 -0.53 -3.09
N ILE A 704 -14.98 -0.03 -3.59
CA ILE A 704 -13.84 -0.85 -4.05
C ILE A 704 -12.58 -0.29 -3.41
N ASP A 705 -11.75 -1.18 -2.86
CA ASP A 705 -10.46 -0.74 -2.32
C ASP A 705 -9.56 -0.20 -3.45
N ASN A 706 -9.02 1.00 -3.22
CA ASN A 706 -8.32 1.78 -4.25
C ASN A 706 -9.12 1.96 -5.55
N GLY A 707 -10.45 2.03 -5.44
CA GLY A 707 -11.38 2.16 -6.55
C GLY A 707 -11.66 3.61 -6.94
N TYR A 708 -11.84 3.83 -8.24
CA TYR A 708 -12.16 5.12 -8.83
C TYR A 708 -13.10 4.96 -10.02
N THR A 709 -13.82 6.02 -10.35
CA THR A 709 -14.69 6.11 -11.52
C THR A 709 -14.20 7.24 -12.44
N ALA A 710 -13.90 6.91 -13.70
CA ALA A 710 -13.57 7.84 -14.76
C ALA A 710 -14.82 8.09 -15.61
N GLU A 711 -15.37 9.29 -15.54
CA GLU A 711 -16.45 9.74 -16.40
C GLU A 711 -15.88 10.55 -17.55
N THR A 712 -16.09 10.07 -18.78
CA THR A 712 -15.69 10.78 -19.99
C THR A 712 -16.92 11.40 -20.66
N SER A 713 -16.92 12.71 -20.81
CA SER A 713 -18.00 13.46 -21.46
C SER A 713 -17.50 14.23 -22.68
N VAL A 714 -18.42 14.53 -23.60
CA VAL A 714 -18.14 15.21 -24.85
C VAL A 714 -19.04 16.42 -25.05
N THR A 715 -18.44 17.48 -25.61
CA THR A 715 -19.20 18.63 -26.10
C THR A 715 -19.66 18.37 -27.53
N ASN A 716 -20.97 18.41 -27.75
CA ASN A 716 -21.61 18.09 -29.03
C ASN A 716 -22.01 19.32 -29.87
N LYS A 717 -21.57 20.52 -29.47
CA LYS A 717 -21.88 21.79 -30.14
C LYS A 717 -20.61 22.56 -30.45
N LEU A 718 -20.58 23.20 -31.62
CA LEU A 718 -19.57 24.18 -31.98
C LEU A 718 -20.02 25.53 -31.41
N THR A 719 -19.21 26.12 -30.52
CA THR A 719 -19.53 27.35 -29.79
C THR A 719 -18.80 28.57 -30.34
N ALA A 720 -17.79 28.38 -31.20
CA ALA A 720 -16.99 29.46 -31.79
C ALA A 720 -16.89 29.37 -33.32
N GLN A 721 -16.73 30.52 -33.97
CA GLN A 721 -16.45 30.60 -35.41
C GLN A 721 -15.05 30.03 -35.70
N TYR A 722 -14.92 29.27 -36.80
CA TYR A 722 -13.70 28.54 -37.18
C TYR A 722 -13.29 27.41 -36.22
N GLN A 723 -14.15 27.00 -35.29
CA GLN A 723 -13.91 25.82 -34.47
C GLN A 723 -14.00 24.55 -35.32
N GLU A 724 -12.96 23.73 -35.25
CA GLU A 724 -12.95 22.41 -35.88
C GLU A 724 -13.70 21.41 -35.00
N GLY A 725 -14.49 20.53 -35.64
CA GLY A 725 -15.25 19.48 -34.98
C GLY A 725 -15.12 18.17 -35.73
N LEU A 726 -15.13 17.07 -34.99
CA LEU A 726 -15.05 15.74 -35.52
C LEU A 726 -16.47 15.18 -35.74
N LEU A 727 -16.72 14.64 -36.93
CA LEU A 727 -17.94 13.87 -37.20
C LEU A 727 -17.71 12.40 -36.82
N ASP A 728 -18.42 11.97 -35.79
CA ASP A 728 -18.52 10.59 -35.37
C ASP A 728 -19.69 9.92 -36.09
N ILE A 729 -19.45 8.78 -36.72
CA ILE A 729 -20.43 8.13 -37.61
C ILE A 729 -20.49 6.64 -37.26
N ASP A 730 -21.65 6.19 -36.79
CA ASP A 730 -21.95 4.77 -36.60
C ASP A 730 -22.85 4.24 -37.72
N LEU A 731 -22.52 3.05 -38.20
CA LEU A 731 -23.35 2.25 -39.09
C LEU A 731 -24.30 1.40 -38.24
N GLU A 732 -25.61 1.51 -38.45
CA GLU A 732 -26.57 0.56 -37.89
C GLU A 732 -27.01 -0.43 -38.97
N PHE A 733 -26.88 -1.72 -38.67
CA PHE A 733 -27.25 -2.80 -39.58
C PHE A 733 -28.67 -3.33 -39.30
N SER A 734 -29.21 -4.13 -40.22
CA SER A 734 -30.56 -4.70 -40.14
C SER A 734 -30.77 -5.67 -38.98
N ASP A 735 -29.70 -6.22 -38.41
CA ASP A 735 -29.71 -7.07 -37.21
C ASP A 735 -29.65 -6.25 -35.90
N GLY A 736 -29.67 -4.92 -35.99
CA GLY A 736 -29.56 -4.01 -34.85
C GLY A 736 -28.13 -3.80 -34.34
N SER A 737 -27.15 -4.50 -34.91
CA SER A 737 -25.74 -4.28 -34.57
C SER A 737 -25.28 -2.91 -35.06
N LYS A 738 -24.35 -2.30 -34.32
CA LYS A 738 -23.79 -0.98 -34.63
C LYS A 738 -22.27 -1.09 -34.76
N THR A 739 -21.70 -0.45 -35.77
CA THR A 739 -20.25 -0.40 -35.96
C THR A 739 -19.83 0.98 -36.43
N PRO A 740 -18.88 1.65 -35.78
CA PRO A 740 -18.32 2.91 -36.24
C PRO A 740 -17.77 2.81 -37.68
N LEU A 741 -18.14 3.75 -38.55
CA LEU A 741 -17.72 3.79 -39.95
C LEU A 741 -16.19 3.83 -40.11
N ARG A 742 -15.48 4.38 -39.12
CA ARG A 742 -14.01 4.46 -39.09
C ARG A 742 -13.32 3.10 -39.07
N PHE A 743 -14.05 2.04 -38.75
CA PHE A 743 -13.55 0.68 -38.82
C PHE A 743 -13.53 0.05 -40.22
N GLU A 744 -14.27 0.64 -41.15
CA GLU A 744 -14.52 0.02 -42.45
C GLU A 744 -13.51 0.48 -43.52
N ILE A 745 -12.78 1.58 -43.29
CA ILE A 745 -12.09 2.29 -44.38
C ILE A 745 -10.70 2.82 -43.96
N LEU A 746 -9.65 2.32 -44.62
CA LEU A 746 -8.26 2.78 -44.47
C LEU A 746 -7.96 4.07 -45.25
N LEU A 747 -8.89 4.59 -46.07
CA LEU A 747 -8.72 5.80 -46.88
C LEU A 747 -10.08 6.46 -47.15
N LEU A 748 -10.58 7.25 -46.21
CA LEU A 748 -11.67 8.20 -46.44
C LEU A 748 -11.09 9.60 -46.34
N ARG A 749 -10.78 10.22 -47.49
CA ARG A 749 -10.64 11.69 -47.56
C ARG A 749 -12.05 12.27 -47.61
N LEU A 750 -12.62 12.58 -46.45
CA LEU A 750 -13.83 13.39 -46.34
C LEU A 750 -13.49 14.83 -46.74
N TYR A 751 -13.85 15.24 -47.95
CA TYR A 751 -13.89 16.65 -48.33
C TYR A 751 -15.22 17.25 -47.88
N ILE A 752 -15.23 17.86 -46.69
CA ILE A 752 -16.38 18.65 -46.22
C ILE A 752 -16.24 20.05 -46.82
N PHE A 753 -16.98 20.34 -47.88
CA PHE A 753 -17.10 21.70 -48.41
C PHE A 753 -18.24 22.43 -47.67
N PHE A 754 -17.88 23.44 -46.88
CA PHE A 754 -18.83 24.42 -46.36
C PHE A 754 -19.24 25.37 -47.51
N ILE A 755 -20.26 25.01 -48.28
CA ILE A 755 -20.89 25.96 -49.22
C ILE A 755 -22.16 26.49 -48.55
N LYS A 756 -22.26 27.82 -48.49
CA LYS A 756 -23.37 28.60 -47.92
C LYS A 756 -24.73 27.90 -48.14
N LYS A 757 -25.34 27.51 -47.01
CA LYS A 757 -26.73 27.04 -46.85
C LYS A 757 -27.13 25.83 -47.74
N LYS A 758 -27.31 24.70 -47.04
CA LYS A 758 -28.37 23.66 -47.19
C LYS A 758 -28.02 22.23 -47.63
N TYR A 759 -26.81 21.83 -48.02
CA TYR A 759 -26.57 20.40 -48.33
C TYR A 759 -25.20 19.88 -47.88
N PHE A 760 -25.20 18.70 -47.25
CA PHE A 760 -24.02 17.85 -47.07
C PHE A 760 -23.96 16.86 -48.23
N ILE A 761 -22.93 16.90 -49.06
CA ILE A 761 -22.68 15.88 -50.09
C ILE A 761 -21.54 14.98 -49.57
N PHE A 762 -21.86 13.75 -49.18
CA PHE A 762 -20.88 12.73 -48.82
C PHE A 762 -20.40 12.01 -50.08
N ASN A 763 -19.23 12.37 -50.60
CA ASN A 763 -18.56 11.59 -51.64
C ASN A 763 -17.62 10.58 -50.97
N VAL A 764 -18.09 9.35 -50.78
CA VAL A 764 -17.27 8.23 -50.31
C VAL A 764 -16.50 7.67 -51.49
N LEU A 765 -15.26 8.11 -51.69
CA LEU A 765 -14.30 7.50 -52.63
C LEU A 765 -13.77 6.20 -52.02
N LEU A 766 -14.58 5.14 -52.09
CA LEU A 766 -14.12 3.77 -51.84
C LEU A 766 -13.34 3.27 -53.06
N ASN A 767 -12.24 2.54 -52.80
CA ASN A 767 -11.36 1.89 -53.77
C ASN A 767 -12.07 1.33 -55.01
N LYS A 768 -11.35 1.21 -56.15
CA LYS A 768 -11.72 0.74 -57.51
C LYS A 768 -12.79 -0.37 -57.68
N CYS A 769 -13.23 -1.03 -56.61
CA CYS A 769 -14.45 -1.81 -56.52
C CYS A 769 -15.69 -0.88 -56.45
N ARG A 770 -16.17 -0.39 -57.62
CA ARG A 770 -17.36 0.47 -57.76
C ARG A 770 -18.48 0.13 -56.76
N TYR A 771 -18.91 1.13 -55.97
CA TYR A 771 -20.21 1.17 -55.31
C TYR A 771 -20.92 2.49 -55.59
N ASN A 772 -22.19 2.40 -55.99
CA ASN A 772 -23.15 3.50 -55.97
C ASN A 772 -23.87 3.47 -54.62
N PHE A 773 -23.50 4.32 -53.68
CA PHE A 773 -24.40 4.71 -52.60
C PHE A 773 -25.22 5.90 -53.12
N MET A 774 -26.42 5.62 -53.62
CA MET A 774 -27.38 6.65 -54.00
C MET A 774 -28.36 6.78 -52.83
N TYR A 775 -28.23 7.82 -52.02
CA TYR A 775 -29.25 8.21 -51.05
C TYR A 775 -29.82 9.57 -51.49
N SER A 776 -31.15 9.65 -51.56
CA SER A 776 -31.92 10.89 -51.73
C SER A 776 -32.04 11.64 -50.41
#